data_AF-A0A249SM91-F1
#
_entry.id   AF-A0A249SM91-F1
#
_cell.length_a   1.000
_cell.length_b   1.000
_cell.length_c   1.000
_cell.angle_alpha   90.00
_cell.angle_beta   90.00
_cell.angle_gamma   90.00
#
_symmetry.space_group_name_H-M   'P 1'
#
loop_
_entity.id
_entity.type
_entity.pdbx_description
1 polymer ?
#
loop_
_entity_poly.entity_id
_entity_poly.type
_entity_poly.pdbx_seq_one_letter_code
_entity_poly.pdbx_strand_id
1 'polypeptide(L)'
;MKIKIYAPVDCEALNIEKCSDPTFSQKMLGEGILLIPKSDKFVLPFESAKSVLVFDTKHAYGFEINGINVLIHCGLETVNLGGKYFESKVIVGKEYKLAQEIFSVDTKSIKKEKLSLETPIVFDNSEMKYEINILNFQEGIYNKGDYICEIEITENEKKINLEELFGQEGKYSKLASNIINLVGSKENFSDFYNCMTRLRFKIKDKNKVNEDKIIKNENVRGINWNGQELQIIIGQDVYKVKDELTKILNFQNSVNQEDLVKINPFNRLLKNFSSVFIKVVPITAGIGLIMALISILRMLNIMPEIVLVKPEEGSSQMWIFDPMLNVGWVILFITGRTSALFLGITLSVSASVHFKWNPLQGAVLGLILCSPLLYGNGGPAMQGQREWVLWEIWQSNDVMLQRIGRISVNMMNLKVGVIIFSVWIASEFDKWIKKWMPVSLDLLFRPLLIFLVIPFAGFFIFGPIWNIFEGIFGYMIGILLKMPLGIGLGIFASVFQASVIFGLHTIMSTFFLLDALANNMVGRVVVIGSISTFAQIAALVGLLIVTKDKKLKKQGSSLIAAGLLGITEPILYGVNFPKRKPLYAGCIGAFFGGCLANIFDVTQRPGGGLGVFDVIGFFSDPLIPVEGLHANNVNGTLYLLCCGVTIAISIFVSMALYKEKTNEKALFIKFFNKIIFIKKQENVLNDEEVILVKNLKKEILSNISKEQIKQLKLQEKNIVNHQKQEANLEFYLKKNEIKRDKLMLQGKKAMKNENIEKANKTALLIKNLDSLIKLEEYTSKVSLAEEKINFSLINEICNEIYLKNLNSFNKVFQIFELKNDIEIDNYIKNISRNILIHWGYEKPIEIKEEKNAYLIAANLKKIKNQEKRNLKWLKK
;
A
#
# COMPACT_ATOMS: atom_id res chain seq x y z
N MET A 1 -4.71 -35.43 -35.52
CA MET A 1 -3.48 -35.04 -36.25
C MET A 1 -2.47 -36.17 -36.14
N LYS A 2 -1.57 -36.34 -37.11
CA LYS A 2 -0.53 -37.37 -37.09
C LYS A 2 0.86 -36.74 -37.34
N ILE A 3 1.87 -37.13 -36.58
CA ILE A 3 3.26 -36.65 -36.71
C ILE A 3 4.18 -37.86 -36.90
N LYS A 4 4.93 -37.90 -38.00
CA LYS A 4 5.93 -38.94 -38.22
C LYS A 4 7.25 -38.59 -37.55
N ILE A 5 7.89 -39.58 -36.94
CA ILE A 5 9.21 -39.47 -36.32
C ILE A 5 10.20 -40.31 -37.13
N TYR A 6 11.30 -39.66 -37.53
CA TYR A 6 12.44 -40.29 -38.19
C TYR A 6 13.65 -40.27 -37.25
N ALA A 7 14.58 -41.20 -37.44
CA ALA A 7 15.79 -41.27 -36.64
C ALA A 7 16.66 -40.00 -36.83
N PRO A 8 16.85 -39.16 -35.80
CA PRO A 8 17.64 -37.93 -35.92
C PRO A 8 19.15 -38.20 -36.03
N VAL A 9 19.56 -39.43 -35.72
CA VAL A 9 20.94 -39.89 -35.63
C VAL A 9 20.93 -41.42 -35.75
N ASP A 10 22.08 -42.04 -36.04
CA ASP A 10 22.18 -43.50 -35.94
C ASP A 10 21.96 -43.85 -34.48
N CYS A 11 20.96 -44.67 -34.17
CA CYS A 11 20.54 -44.89 -32.79
C CYS A 11 19.94 -46.28 -32.59
N GLU A 12 19.79 -46.64 -31.33
CA GLU A 12 18.86 -47.67 -30.89
C GLU A 12 17.63 -46.98 -30.30
N ALA A 13 16.45 -47.26 -30.84
CA ALA A 13 15.19 -46.70 -30.38
C ALA A 13 14.48 -47.70 -29.46
N LEU A 14 14.07 -47.25 -28.28
CA LEU A 14 13.45 -48.04 -27.22
C LEU A 14 12.16 -47.36 -26.73
N ASN A 15 11.29 -48.12 -26.08
CA ASN A 15 10.13 -47.55 -25.39
C ASN A 15 10.60 -46.56 -24.31
N ILE A 16 9.94 -45.41 -24.19
CA ILE A 16 10.26 -44.37 -23.21
C ILE A 16 10.25 -44.90 -21.77
N GLU A 17 9.43 -45.91 -21.48
CA GLU A 17 9.35 -46.58 -20.17
C GLU A 17 10.67 -47.24 -19.75
N LYS A 18 11.58 -47.51 -20.70
CA LYS A 18 12.92 -48.06 -20.45
C LYS A 18 13.96 -46.99 -20.14
N CYS A 19 13.60 -45.71 -20.12
CA CYS A 19 14.51 -44.63 -19.76
C CYS A 19 14.89 -44.72 -18.27
N SER A 20 16.17 -44.57 -17.98
CA SER A 20 16.70 -44.65 -16.62
C SER A 20 16.25 -43.50 -15.72
N ASP A 21 15.82 -42.37 -16.30
CA ASP A 21 15.27 -41.24 -15.56
C ASP A 21 13.74 -41.41 -15.33
N PRO A 22 13.28 -41.43 -14.06
CA PRO A 22 11.86 -41.58 -13.72
C PRO A 22 10.94 -40.52 -14.33
N THR A 23 11.45 -39.31 -14.59
CA THR A 23 10.69 -38.20 -15.16
C THR A 23 10.21 -38.54 -16.57
N PHE A 24 11.06 -39.22 -17.34
CA PHE A 24 10.75 -39.65 -18.70
C PHE A 24 10.06 -41.02 -18.73
N SER A 25 10.55 -42.01 -17.96
CA SER A 25 9.94 -43.35 -17.97
C SER A 25 8.54 -43.41 -17.36
N GLN A 26 8.21 -42.53 -16.42
CA GLN A 26 6.85 -42.38 -15.90
C GLN A 26 6.02 -41.37 -16.71
N LYS A 27 6.53 -40.90 -17.86
CA LYS A 27 5.82 -40.02 -18.80
C LYS A 27 5.37 -38.69 -18.18
N MET A 28 6.07 -38.19 -17.17
CA MET A 28 5.71 -36.94 -16.47
C MET A 28 5.82 -35.71 -17.37
N LEU A 29 6.65 -35.78 -18.41
CA LEU A 29 6.83 -34.73 -19.43
C LEU A 29 6.06 -35.02 -20.73
N GLY A 30 5.23 -36.07 -20.74
CA GLY A 30 4.41 -36.48 -21.88
C GLY A 30 4.81 -37.83 -22.49
N GLU A 31 4.08 -38.21 -23.54
CA GLU A 31 4.30 -39.44 -24.31
C GLU A 31 5.48 -39.27 -25.28
N GLY A 32 6.23 -40.34 -25.55
CA GLY A 32 7.43 -40.22 -26.37
C GLY A 32 8.19 -41.52 -26.60
N ILE A 33 9.40 -41.39 -27.14
CA ILE A 33 10.33 -42.50 -27.40
C ILE A 33 11.71 -42.18 -26.83
N LEU A 34 12.46 -43.22 -26.49
CA LEU A 34 13.84 -43.12 -26.03
C LEU A 34 14.81 -43.46 -27.15
N LEU A 35 15.82 -42.63 -27.38
CA LEU A 35 16.90 -42.92 -28.32
C LEU A 35 18.24 -43.07 -27.60
N ILE A 36 19.03 -44.07 -27.98
CA ILE A 36 20.43 -44.22 -27.58
C ILE A 36 21.30 -43.92 -28.81
N PRO A 37 21.93 -42.73 -28.91
CA PRO A 37 22.68 -42.32 -30.08
C PRO A 37 24.02 -43.08 -30.22
N LYS A 38 24.38 -43.37 -31.47
CA LYS A 38 25.62 -44.03 -31.89
C LYS A 38 26.53 -43.11 -32.72
N SER A 39 26.02 -41.98 -33.17
CA SER A 39 26.80 -40.94 -33.86
C SER A 39 26.55 -39.55 -33.27
N ASP A 40 27.37 -38.58 -33.67
CA ASP A 40 27.51 -37.29 -32.99
C ASP A 40 26.62 -36.16 -33.57
N LYS A 41 26.01 -36.36 -34.75
CA LYS A 41 25.33 -35.28 -35.50
C LYS A 41 23.83 -35.50 -35.63
N PHE A 42 23.05 -34.70 -34.90
CA PHE A 42 21.60 -34.77 -34.88
C PHE A 42 20.97 -33.89 -35.96
N VAL A 43 19.94 -34.43 -36.62
CA VAL A 43 19.06 -33.70 -37.53
C VAL A 43 17.65 -33.64 -36.98
N LEU A 44 16.82 -32.76 -37.54
CA LEU A 44 15.41 -32.70 -37.18
C LEU A 44 14.70 -34.02 -37.55
N PRO A 45 14.02 -34.67 -36.59
CA PRO A 45 13.33 -35.94 -36.82
C PRO A 45 11.89 -35.78 -37.35
N PHE A 46 11.45 -34.55 -37.65
CA PHE A 46 10.07 -34.21 -38.04
C PHE A 46 10.04 -33.57 -39.43
N GLU A 47 8.88 -33.62 -40.12
CA GLU A 47 8.71 -33.00 -41.44
C GLU A 47 8.97 -31.48 -41.42
N SER A 48 8.37 -30.78 -40.46
CA SER A 48 8.65 -29.37 -40.14
C SER A 48 8.43 -29.13 -38.65
N ALA A 49 9.27 -28.30 -38.03
CA ALA A 49 9.10 -27.87 -36.64
C ALA A 49 9.71 -26.49 -36.39
N LYS A 50 9.05 -25.67 -35.57
CA LYS A 50 9.55 -24.35 -35.18
C LYS A 50 10.27 -24.46 -33.84
N SER A 51 11.49 -23.95 -33.74
CA SER A 51 12.18 -23.92 -32.43
C SER A 51 11.54 -22.89 -31.51
N VAL A 52 11.18 -23.30 -30.29
CA VAL A 52 10.56 -22.43 -29.27
C VAL A 52 11.50 -22.23 -28.09
N LEU A 53 12.36 -23.20 -27.81
CA LEU A 53 13.26 -23.16 -26.67
C LEU A 53 14.58 -23.86 -27.00
N VAL A 54 15.69 -23.27 -26.58
CA VAL A 54 17.00 -23.93 -26.50
C VAL A 54 17.52 -23.65 -25.10
N PHE A 55 17.86 -24.68 -24.34
CA PHE A 55 18.37 -24.50 -22.98
C PHE A 55 19.78 -23.90 -23.02
N ASP A 56 20.13 -23.08 -22.02
CA ASP A 56 21.44 -22.38 -21.97
C ASP A 56 22.64 -23.32 -22.07
N THR A 57 22.52 -24.51 -21.47
CA THR A 57 23.56 -25.56 -21.50
C THR A 57 23.47 -26.48 -22.73
N LYS A 58 22.60 -26.15 -23.71
CA LYS A 58 22.49 -26.81 -25.03
C LYS A 58 22.24 -28.34 -24.99
N HIS A 59 21.80 -28.87 -23.87
CA HIS A 59 21.51 -30.29 -23.69
C HIS A 59 20.08 -30.66 -24.12
N ALA A 60 19.18 -29.69 -24.23
CA ALA A 60 17.78 -29.92 -24.58
C ALA A 60 17.23 -28.84 -25.52
N TYR A 61 16.33 -29.27 -26.41
CA TYR A 61 15.81 -28.47 -27.51
C TYR A 61 14.29 -28.63 -27.60
N GLY A 62 13.57 -27.53 -27.44
CA GLY A 62 12.12 -27.46 -27.55
C GLY A 62 11.68 -26.98 -28.93
N PHE A 63 10.79 -27.74 -29.55
CA PHE A 63 10.17 -27.45 -30.82
C PHE A 63 8.65 -27.41 -30.70
N GLU A 64 7.98 -26.69 -31.59
CA GLU A 64 6.53 -26.66 -31.73
C GLU A 64 6.15 -27.19 -33.11
N ILE A 65 5.21 -28.12 -33.15
CA ILE A 65 4.65 -28.71 -34.37
C ILE A 65 3.14 -28.54 -34.28
N ASN A 66 2.58 -27.66 -35.13
CA ASN A 66 1.14 -27.35 -35.20
C ASN A 66 0.49 -27.08 -33.81
N GLY A 67 1.16 -26.30 -32.95
CA GLY A 67 0.66 -25.94 -31.62
C GLY A 67 0.98 -26.93 -30.49
N ILE A 68 1.79 -27.96 -30.76
CA ILE A 68 2.17 -28.99 -29.77
C ILE A 68 3.67 -28.91 -29.52
N ASN A 69 4.03 -28.79 -28.24
CA ASN A 69 5.43 -28.70 -27.82
C ASN A 69 6.07 -30.10 -27.78
N VAL A 70 7.28 -30.20 -28.32
CA VAL A 70 8.10 -31.41 -28.38
C VAL A 70 9.47 -31.10 -27.81
N LEU A 71 9.96 -31.93 -26.91
CA LEU A 71 11.27 -31.77 -26.30
C LEU A 71 12.19 -32.91 -26.76
N ILE A 72 13.36 -32.55 -27.28
CA ILE A 72 14.47 -33.46 -27.53
C ILE A 72 15.51 -33.18 -26.46
N HIS A 73 15.71 -34.12 -25.53
CA HIS A 73 16.71 -34.00 -24.46
C HIS A 73 17.87 -34.93 -24.77
N CYS A 74 19.11 -34.43 -24.84
CA CYS A 74 20.28 -35.19 -25.27
C CYS A 74 21.18 -35.58 -24.09
N GLY A 75 21.10 -36.85 -23.69
CA GLY A 75 21.81 -37.43 -22.57
C GLY A 75 21.21 -37.02 -21.22
N LEU A 76 21.22 -37.92 -20.24
CA LEU A 76 20.71 -37.62 -18.89
C LEU A 76 21.81 -36.98 -18.04
N GLU A 77 21.41 -36.03 -17.18
CA GLU A 77 22.33 -35.26 -16.31
C GLU A 77 23.39 -34.43 -17.07
N THR A 78 23.30 -34.30 -18.39
CA THR A 78 24.22 -33.53 -19.24
C THR A 78 24.12 -32.02 -19.04
N VAL A 79 23.07 -31.55 -18.35
CA VAL A 79 22.97 -30.17 -17.86
C VAL A 79 24.18 -29.77 -17.00
N ASN A 80 24.75 -30.72 -16.25
CA ASN A 80 25.90 -30.52 -15.38
C ASN A 80 27.20 -30.21 -16.16
N LEU A 81 27.23 -30.46 -17.47
CA LEU A 81 28.37 -30.14 -18.34
C LEU A 81 28.45 -28.66 -18.72
N GLY A 82 27.42 -27.86 -18.41
CA GLY A 82 27.42 -26.42 -18.69
C GLY A 82 27.58 -26.07 -20.17
N GLY A 83 27.13 -26.94 -21.08
CA GLY A 83 27.27 -26.78 -22.53
C GLY A 83 28.61 -27.23 -23.13
N LYS A 84 29.52 -27.80 -22.33
CA LYS A 84 30.71 -28.48 -22.87
C LYS A 84 30.28 -29.67 -23.74
N TYR A 85 30.98 -29.86 -24.86
CA TYR A 85 30.75 -30.93 -25.85
C TYR A 85 29.52 -30.79 -26.74
N PHE A 86 28.74 -29.71 -26.60
CA PHE A 86 27.57 -29.43 -27.43
C PHE A 86 27.80 -28.23 -28.36
N GLU A 87 27.48 -28.41 -29.64
CA GLU A 87 27.42 -27.33 -30.63
C GLU A 87 26.01 -27.26 -31.22
N SER A 88 25.30 -26.16 -30.91
CA SER A 88 23.92 -25.94 -31.38
C SER A 88 23.92 -25.09 -32.65
N LYS A 89 23.12 -25.51 -33.64
CA LYS A 89 22.74 -24.73 -34.83
C LYS A 89 21.27 -24.28 -34.79
N VAL A 90 20.60 -24.51 -33.66
CA VAL A 90 19.20 -24.13 -33.44
C VAL A 90 19.09 -22.67 -33.00
N ILE A 91 18.27 -21.88 -33.71
CA ILE A 91 17.94 -20.49 -33.41
C ILE A 91 16.46 -20.44 -33.01
N VAL A 92 16.18 -19.92 -31.82
CA VAL A 92 14.80 -19.79 -31.29
C VAL A 92 13.96 -18.91 -32.23
N GLY A 93 12.75 -19.38 -32.55
CA GLY A 93 11.80 -18.72 -33.45
C GLY A 93 11.93 -19.11 -34.92
N LYS A 94 12.99 -19.83 -35.32
CA LYS A 94 13.20 -20.30 -36.71
C LYS A 94 12.54 -21.67 -36.95
N GLU A 95 12.05 -21.87 -38.16
CA GLU A 95 11.50 -23.14 -38.65
C GLU A 95 12.58 -24.02 -39.29
N TYR A 96 12.55 -25.31 -39.01
CA TYR A 96 13.49 -26.33 -39.48
C TYR A 96 12.71 -27.43 -40.21
N LYS A 97 13.32 -28.02 -41.25
CA LYS A 97 12.73 -29.13 -42.01
C LYS A 97 13.45 -30.45 -41.73
N LEU A 98 12.80 -31.56 -42.08
CA LEU A 98 13.35 -32.92 -41.97
C LEU A 98 14.80 -33.00 -42.49
N ALA A 99 15.64 -33.74 -41.78
CA ALA A 99 17.05 -33.96 -42.09
C ALA A 99 17.97 -32.71 -42.03
N GLN A 100 17.44 -31.53 -41.67
CA GLN A 100 18.25 -30.35 -41.40
C GLN A 100 19.00 -30.53 -40.06
N GLU A 101 20.30 -30.21 -40.04
CA GLU A 101 21.13 -30.33 -38.84
C GLU A 101 20.66 -29.38 -37.73
N ILE A 102 20.47 -29.92 -36.52
CA ILE A 102 20.01 -29.16 -35.35
C ILE A 102 21.16 -28.91 -34.37
N PHE A 103 21.90 -29.96 -34.00
CA PHE A 103 23.05 -29.85 -33.09
C PHE A 103 24.01 -31.03 -33.28
N SER A 104 25.24 -30.87 -32.78
CA SER A 104 26.21 -31.95 -32.64
C SER A 104 26.67 -32.09 -31.19
N VAL A 105 27.02 -33.32 -30.82
CA VAL A 105 27.44 -33.69 -29.48
C VAL A 105 28.58 -34.70 -29.54
N ASP A 106 29.66 -34.48 -28.79
CA ASP A 106 30.75 -35.45 -28.68
C ASP A 106 30.37 -36.59 -27.72
N THR A 107 29.79 -37.65 -28.28
CA THR A 107 29.30 -38.80 -27.51
C THR A 107 30.41 -39.56 -26.78
N LYS A 108 31.65 -39.53 -27.29
CA LYS A 108 32.81 -40.18 -26.66
C LYS A 108 33.22 -39.45 -25.39
N SER A 109 33.21 -38.12 -25.41
CA SER A 109 33.53 -37.31 -24.24
C SER A 109 32.45 -37.42 -23.16
N ILE A 110 31.16 -37.47 -23.53
CA ILE A 110 30.07 -37.69 -22.55
C ILE A 110 30.21 -39.06 -21.85
N LYS A 111 30.55 -40.12 -22.59
CA LYS A 111 30.82 -41.44 -21.98
C LYS A 111 32.04 -41.41 -21.04
N LYS A 112 33.08 -40.64 -21.35
CA LYS A 112 34.25 -40.48 -20.46
C LYS A 112 33.90 -39.79 -19.13
N GLU A 113 32.97 -38.84 -19.17
CA GLU A 113 32.41 -38.18 -17.99
C GLU A 113 31.41 -39.05 -17.20
N LYS A 114 31.22 -40.33 -17.62
CA LYS A 114 30.30 -41.31 -17.02
C LYS A 114 28.83 -40.87 -17.01
N LEU A 115 28.43 -40.03 -17.97
CA LEU A 115 27.05 -39.58 -18.14
C LEU A 115 26.33 -40.41 -19.20
N SER A 116 25.00 -40.49 -19.09
CA SER A 116 24.17 -41.28 -20.01
C SER A 116 23.97 -40.56 -21.34
N LEU A 117 23.90 -41.34 -22.42
CA LEU A 117 23.53 -40.84 -23.76
C LEU A 117 22.04 -40.97 -24.06
N GLU A 118 21.25 -41.49 -23.13
CA GLU A 118 19.79 -41.60 -23.28
C GLU A 118 19.18 -40.26 -23.68
N THR A 119 18.56 -40.25 -24.85
CA THR A 119 18.05 -39.07 -25.53
C THR A 119 16.55 -39.21 -25.76
N PRO A 120 15.70 -38.86 -24.76
CA PRO A 120 14.25 -38.94 -24.92
C PRO A 120 13.72 -37.83 -25.84
N ILE A 121 12.74 -38.21 -26.67
CA ILE A 121 11.92 -37.31 -27.48
C ILE A 121 10.50 -37.42 -26.92
N VAL A 122 9.99 -36.35 -26.32
CA VAL A 122 8.68 -36.34 -25.65
C VAL A 122 7.77 -35.23 -26.17
N PHE A 123 6.49 -35.52 -26.27
CA PHE A 123 5.42 -34.61 -26.67
C PHE A 123 4.65 -34.17 -25.44
N ASP A 124 4.70 -32.87 -25.14
CA ASP A 124 4.10 -32.28 -23.96
C ASP A 124 2.57 -32.46 -23.96
N ASN A 125 2.03 -33.08 -22.92
CA ASN A 125 0.58 -33.22 -22.71
C ASN A 125 0.07 -32.42 -21.49
N SER A 126 0.90 -31.59 -20.86
CA SER A 126 0.67 -30.99 -19.54
C SER A 126 -0.63 -30.18 -19.43
N GLU A 127 -1.19 -29.70 -20.54
CA GLU A 127 -2.48 -28.99 -20.58
C GLU A 127 -3.72 -29.91 -20.67
N MET A 128 -3.57 -31.24 -20.68
CA MET A 128 -4.66 -32.25 -20.78
C MET A 128 -5.65 -32.02 -21.96
N LYS A 129 -5.25 -31.27 -22.98
CA LYS A 129 -6.10 -30.92 -24.14
C LYS A 129 -6.13 -32.01 -25.22
N TYR A 130 -5.07 -32.81 -25.30
CA TYR A 130 -4.85 -33.80 -26.35
C TYR A 130 -4.53 -35.18 -25.77
N GLU A 131 -5.03 -36.22 -26.40
CA GLU A 131 -4.62 -37.60 -26.15
C GLU A 131 -3.60 -38.00 -27.22
N ILE A 132 -2.44 -38.49 -26.78
CA ILE A 132 -1.27 -38.77 -27.60
C ILE A 132 -1.03 -40.27 -27.61
N ASN A 133 -1.14 -40.90 -28.78
CA ASN A 133 -0.94 -42.32 -28.98
C ASN A 133 0.23 -42.57 -29.93
N ILE A 134 1.11 -43.51 -29.59
CA ILE A 134 2.23 -43.91 -30.45
C ILE A 134 1.79 -45.09 -31.31
N LEU A 135 1.81 -44.92 -32.63
CA LEU A 135 1.45 -45.92 -33.63
C LEU A 135 2.70 -46.45 -34.33
N ASN A 136 2.68 -47.75 -34.64
CA ASN A 136 3.68 -48.44 -35.46
C ASN A 136 5.13 -48.39 -34.93
N PHE A 137 5.32 -48.22 -33.63
CA PHE A 137 6.66 -48.22 -33.02
C PHE A 137 7.19 -49.65 -32.86
N GLN A 138 8.43 -49.88 -33.28
CA GLN A 138 9.20 -51.10 -33.02
C GLN A 138 10.52 -50.73 -32.37
N GLU A 139 10.95 -51.51 -31.39
CA GLU A 139 12.28 -51.32 -30.79
C GLU A 139 13.35 -51.93 -31.70
N GLY A 140 14.48 -51.24 -31.86
CA GLY A 140 15.53 -51.73 -32.75
C GLY A 140 16.61 -50.70 -33.06
N ILE A 141 17.50 -51.09 -33.97
CA ILE A 141 18.60 -50.24 -34.45
C ILE A 141 18.12 -49.54 -35.73
N TYR A 142 18.24 -48.22 -35.74
CA TYR A 142 17.83 -47.36 -36.85
C TYR A 142 19.03 -46.55 -37.34
N ASN A 143 19.19 -46.45 -38.67
CA ASN A 143 20.14 -45.51 -39.27
C ASN A 143 19.50 -44.13 -39.35
N LYS A 144 20.34 -43.10 -39.34
CA LYS A 144 19.89 -41.71 -39.48
C LYS A 144 18.99 -41.53 -40.71
N GLY A 145 17.77 -41.03 -40.49
CA GLY A 145 16.75 -40.82 -41.52
C GLY A 145 15.74 -41.95 -41.67
N ASP A 146 15.93 -43.11 -41.02
CA ASP A 146 14.95 -44.20 -41.03
C ASP A 146 13.66 -43.78 -40.32
N TYR A 147 12.52 -44.28 -40.78
CA TYR A 147 11.22 -44.06 -40.14
C TYR A 147 11.10 -44.91 -38.87
N ILE A 148 10.76 -44.28 -37.74
CA ILE A 148 10.64 -44.96 -36.43
C ILE A 148 9.17 -45.25 -36.10
N CYS A 149 8.33 -44.21 -36.04
CA CYS A 149 6.92 -44.33 -35.64
C CYS A 149 6.09 -43.11 -36.05
N GLU A 150 4.78 -43.17 -35.77
CA GLU A 150 3.84 -42.06 -35.95
C GLU A 150 3.13 -41.75 -34.62
N ILE A 151 3.02 -40.47 -34.28
CA ILE A 151 2.29 -39.98 -33.12
C ILE A 151 0.92 -39.52 -33.58
N GLU A 152 -0.13 -40.18 -33.12
CA GLU A 152 -1.51 -39.77 -33.32
C GLU A 152 -1.98 -38.91 -32.14
N ILE A 153 -2.55 -37.75 -32.48
CA ILE A 153 -2.99 -36.75 -31.52
C ILE A 153 -4.46 -36.47 -31.76
N THR A 154 -5.29 -36.76 -30.77
CA THR A 154 -6.74 -36.53 -30.81
C THR A 154 -7.14 -35.43 -29.83
N GLU A 155 -7.99 -34.50 -30.27
CA GLU A 155 -8.56 -33.49 -29.37
C GLU A 155 -9.59 -34.14 -28.47
N ASN A 156 -9.36 -34.08 -27.17
CA ASN A 156 -10.34 -34.53 -26.20
C ASN A 156 -11.25 -33.33 -25.87
N GLU A 157 -12.47 -33.30 -26.43
CA GLU A 157 -13.56 -32.49 -25.87
C GLU A 157 -13.99 -33.10 -24.53
N LYS A 158 -13.15 -32.97 -23.49
CA LYS A 158 -13.59 -33.28 -22.13
C LYS A 158 -14.63 -32.23 -21.73
N LYS A 159 -15.89 -32.67 -21.59
CA LYS A 159 -16.97 -31.94 -20.92
C LYS A 159 -16.41 -31.27 -19.67
N ILE A 160 -16.64 -29.97 -19.52
CA ILE A 160 -16.17 -29.22 -18.34
C ILE A 160 -16.80 -29.88 -17.11
N ASN A 161 -15.98 -30.42 -16.22
CA ASN A 161 -16.46 -31.06 -15.00
C ASN A 161 -17.05 -29.98 -14.07
N LEU A 162 -18.37 -29.81 -14.14
CA LEU A 162 -19.10 -28.79 -13.39
C LEU A 162 -19.03 -29.01 -11.88
N GLU A 163 -18.92 -30.26 -11.43
CA GLU A 163 -18.76 -30.60 -10.01
C GLU A 163 -17.37 -30.22 -9.50
N GLU A 164 -16.32 -30.38 -10.31
CA GLU A 164 -14.99 -29.91 -9.95
C GLU A 164 -14.91 -28.38 -9.92
N LEU A 165 -15.54 -27.70 -10.89
CA LEU A 165 -15.48 -26.24 -11.02
C LEU A 165 -16.38 -25.52 -10.00
N PHE A 166 -17.55 -26.08 -9.69
CA PHE A 166 -18.58 -25.43 -8.87
C PHE A 166 -19.01 -26.23 -7.62
N GLY A 167 -18.62 -27.50 -7.51
CA GLY A 167 -19.32 -28.48 -6.66
C GLY A 167 -18.89 -28.56 -5.19
N GLN A 168 -17.69 -28.19 -4.74
CA GLN A 168 -17.34 -28.21 -3.30
C GLN A 168 -16.06 -27.41 -2.99
N GLU A 169 -15.83 -27.07 -1.71
CA GLU A 169 -14.68 -26.30 -1.22
C GLU A 169 -13.37 -26.80 -1.84
N GLY A 170 -12.61 -25.90 -2.47
CA GLY A 170 -11.58 -26.27 -3.44
C GLY A 170 -10.54 -27.25 -2.90
N LYS A 171 -9.99 -28.10 -3.79
CA LYS A 171 -8.92 -29.08 -3.53
C LYS A 171 -7.85 -28.59 -2.53
N TYR A 172 -7.39 -27.34 -2.70
CA TYR A 172 -6.37 -26.72 -1.85
C TYR A 172 -6.90 -26.20 -0.51
N SER A 173 -8.19 -25.89 -0.41
CA SER A 173 -8.88 -25.46 0.82
C SER A 173 -9.02 -26.61 1.81
N LYS A 174 -9.36 -27.81 1.31
CA LYS A 174 -9.39 -29.05 2.10
C LYS A 174 -8.00 -29.45 2.59
N LEU A 175 -6.99 -29.37 1.71
CA LEU A 175 -5.60 -29.62 2.06
C LEU A 175 -5.06 -28.61 3.09
N ALA A 176 -5.35 -27.32 2.90
CA ALA A 176 -4.99 -26.25 3.83
C ALA A 176 -5.59 -26.47 5.23
N SER A 177 -6.88 -26.79 5.30
CA SER A 177 -7.59 -27.08 6.56
C SER A 177 -7.01 -28.31 7.27
N ASN A 178 -6.72 -29.37 6.51
CA ASN A 178 -6.10 -30.58 7.05
C ASN A 178 -4.68 -30.31 7.57
N ILE A 179 -3.85 -29.59 6.83
CA ILE A 179 -2.48 -29.26 7.24
C ILE A 179 -2.49 -28.47 8.56
N ILE A 180 -3.38 -27.47 8.73
CA ILE A 180 -3.50 -26.71 9.99
C ILE A 180 -3.73 -27.65 11.18
N ASN A 181 -4.67 -28.59 11.04
CA ASN A 181 -5.01 -29.49 12.13
C ASN A 181 -3.85 -30.45 12.45
N LEU A 182 -3.16 -30.93 11.42
CA LEU A 182 -2.06 -31.88 11.58
C LEU A 182 -0.76 -31.25 12.09
N VAL A 183 -0.55 -29.94 11.93
CA VAL A 183 0.59 -29.23 12.55
C VAL A 183 0.30 -28.77 13.98
N GLY A 184 -0.81 -29.19 14.60
CA GLY A 184 -1.17 -28.84 15.97
C GLY A 184 -2.04 -27.59 16.11
N SER A 185 -2.81 -27.26 15.07
CA SER A 185 -3.68 -26.07 15.00
C SER A 185 -2.91 -24.73 15.06
N LYS A 186 -3.63 -23.59 14.98
CA LYS A 186 -3.02 -22.24 14.95
C LYS A 186 -2.13 -21.94 16.15
N GLU A 187 -2.37 -22.59 17.28
CA GLU A 187 -1.63 -22.35 18.51
C GLU A 187 -0.18 -22.87 18.44
N ASN A 188 0.08 -23.89 17.61
CA ASN A 188 1.35 -24.60 17.56
C ASN A 188 2.37 -24.05 16.53
N PHE A 189 2.02 -23.03 15.75
CA PHE A 189 2.96 -22.36 14.86
C PHE A 189 2.92 -20.83 15.01
N SER A 190 4.03 -20.16 14.77
CA SER A 190 4.12 -18.69 14.89
C SER A 190 3.99 -17.96 13.56
N ASP A 191 4.33 -18.63 12.47
CA ASP A 191 4.41 -18.04 11.13
C ASP A 191 4.33 -19.14 10.07
N PHE A 192 3.89 -18.80 8.86
CA PHE A 192 3.91 -19.70 7.71
C PHE A 192 4.12 -18.93 6.40
N TYR A 193 4.86 -19.52 5.48
CA TYR A 193 5.17 -18.93 4.18
C TYR A 193 5.51 -20.03 3.18
N ASN A 194 5.66 -19.71 1.89
CA ASN A 194 6.06 -20.67 0.89
C ASN A 194 7.26 -20.19 0.07
N CYS A 195 8.08 -21.14 -0.37
CA CYS A 195 9.00 -20.94 -1.49
C CYS A 195 8.41 -21.56 -2.76
N MET A 196 9.23 -21.82 -3.79
CA MET A 196 8.74 -22.32 -5.10
C MET A 196 8.03 -23.68 -5.03
N THR A 197 8.43 -24.56 -4.10
CA THR A 197 7.91 -25.94 -4.03
C THR A 197 7.50 -26.40 -2.63
N ARG A 198 7.73 -25.59 -1.59
CA ARG A 198 7.56 -25.99 -0.19
C ARG A 198 6.78 -24.95 0.61
N LEU A 199 5.89 -25.45 1.45
CA LEU A 199 5.13 -24.70 2.44
C LEU A 199 5.83 -24.86 3.78
N ARG A 200 6.15 -23.74 4.44
CA ARG A 200 7.00 -23.71 5.62
C ARG A 200 6.21 -23.19 6.81
N PHE A 201 6.31 -23.88 7.94
CA PHE A 201 5.72 -23.48 9.22
C PHE A 201 6.81 -23.34 10.27
N LYS A 202 6.83 -22.24 11.01
CA LYS A 202 7.65 -22.12 12.23
C LYS A 202 6.89 -22.71 13.41
N ILE A 203 7.24 -23.93 13.79
CA ILE A 203 6.55 -24.75 14.80
C ILE A 203 7.10 -24.47 16.20
N LYS A 204 6.21 -24.29 17.17
CA LYS A 204 6.55 -24.06 18.59
C LYS A 204 6.84 -25.36 19.33
N ASP A 205 6.00 -26.39 19.14
CA ASP A 205 6.15 -27.71 19.74
C ASP A 205 6.05 -28.81 18.66
N LYS A 206 7.14 -29.54 18.46
CA LYS A 206 7.22 -30.59 17.44
C LYS A 206 6.33 -31.79 17.79
N ASN A 207 6.08 -32.07 19.06
CA ASN A 207 5.33 -33.25 19.49
C ASN A 207 3.84 -33.19 19.12
N LYS A 208 3.35 -31.99 18.79
CA LYS A 208 1.96 -31.76 18.33
C LYS A 208 1.82 -31.87 16.80
N VAL A 209 2.91 -32.06 16.06
CA VAL A 209 2.89 -32.25 14.61
C VAL A 209 2.71 -33.74 14.31
N ASN A 210 1.70 -34.08 13.51
CA ASN A 210 1.43 -35.44 13.08
C ASN A 210 2.02 -35.69 11.68
N GLU A 211 3.33 -35.98 11.65
CA GLU A 211 4.13 -36.10 10.44
C GLU A 211 3.63 -37.20 9.48
N ASP A 212 3.32 -38.38 10.01
CA ASP A 212 2.85 -39.53 9.23
C ASP A 212 1.56 -39.24 8.47
N LYS A 213 0.64 -38.49 9.10
CA LYS A 213 -0.61 -38.08 8.46
C LYS A 213 -0.41 -36.97 7.45
N ILE A 214 0.59 -36.10 7.62
CA ILE A 214 0.91 -35.05 6.64
C ILE A 214 1.43 -35.69 5.35
N ILE A 215 2.36 -36.65 5.46
CA ILE A 215 2.95 -37.38 4.33
C ILE A 215 1.90 -38.18 3.55
N LYS A 216 0.90 -38.76 4.22
CA LYS A 216 -0.18 -39.55 3.59
C LYS A 216 -1.19 -38.73 2.77
N ASN A 217 -1.12 -37.40 2.75
CA ASN A 217 -2.01 -36.60 1.90
C ASN A 217 -1.56 -36.69 0.44
N GLU A 218 -2.50 -36.94 -0.48
CA GLU A 218 -2.25 -37.12 -1.92
C GLU A 218 -1.47 -35.98 -2.60
N ASN A 219 -1.49 -34.78 -2.03
CA ASN A 219 -0.83 -33.58 -2.59
C ASN A 219 0.45 -33.19 -1.84
N VAL A 220 0.94 -34.02 -0.92
CA VAL A 220 2.20 -33.81 -0.17
C VAL A 220 3.23 -34.85 -0.62
N ARG A 221 4.33 -34.37 -1.20
CA ARG A 221 5.43 -35.18 -1.74
C ARG A 221 6.49 -35.54 -0.70
N GLY A 222 6.42 -34.93 0.48
CA GLY A 222 7.34 -35.18 1.59
C GLY A 222 7.36 -34.03 2.59
N ILE A 223 8.10 -34.23 3.69
CA ILE A 223 8.36 -33.18 4.68
C ILE A 223 9.85 -33.13 4.99
N ASN A 224 10.34 -31.97 5.42
CA ASN A 224 11.70 -31.80 5.91
C ASN A 224 11.72 -30.81 7.08
N TRP A 225 12.65 -30.97 8.01
CA TRP A 225 12.82 -30.06 9.14
C TRP A 225 14.09 -29.22 9.00
N ASN A 226 13.99 -27.94 9.33
CA ASN A 226 15.14 -27.07 9.52
C ASN A 226 15.03 -26.33 10.86
N GLY A 227 15.65 -26.87 11.90
CA GLY A 227 15.46 -26.39 13.27
C GLY A 227 14.01 -26.55 13.74
N GLN A 228 13.34 -25.44 14.07
CA GLN A 228 11.92 -25.37 14.41
C GLN A 228 10.99 -25.16 13.20
N GLU A 229 11.54 -25.12 11.98
CA GLU A 229 10.74 -24.94 10.76
C GLU A 229 10.40 -26.29 10.11
N LEU A 230 9.11 -26.61 10.01
CA LEU A 230 8.57 -27.72 9.24
C LEU A 230 8.37 -27.27 7.78
N GLN A 231 8.96 -27.99 6.83
CA GLN A 231 8.82 -27.75 5.39
C GLN A 231 8.04 -28.89 4.75
N ILE A 232 6.82 -28.61 4.31
CA ILE A 232 5.95 -29.56 3.60
C ILE A 232 6.15 -29.36 2.10
N ILE A 233 6.59 -30.39 1.40
CA ILE A 233 6.88 -30.37 -0.04
C ILE A 233 5.57 -30.66 -0.78
N ILE A 234 5.03 -29.65 -1.46
CA ILE A 234 3.75 -29.74 -2.19
C ILE A 234 3.98 -29.70 -3.71
N GLY A 235 5.06 -29.04 -4.15
CA GLY A 235 5.35 -28.79 -5.56
C GLY A 235 4.95 -27.39 -5.99
N GLN A 236 4.84 -27.15 -7.29
CA GLN A 236 4.62 -25.81 -7.85
C GLN A 236 3.28 -25.18 -7.43
N ASP A 237 2.30 -25.98 -7.01
CA ASP A 237 0.98 -25.52 -6.53
C ASP A 237 0.99 -24.99 -5.08
N VAL A 238 2.14 -24.93 -4.43
CA VAL A 238 2.24 -24.59 -3.01
C VAL A 238 1.70 -23.21 -2.64
N TYR A 239 1.74 -22.26 -3.58
CA TYR A 239 1.17 -20.93 -3.37
C TYR A 239 -0.37 -20.98 -3.25
N LYS A 240 -1.05 -21.89 -3.98
CA LYS A 240 -2.51 -22.08 -3.92
C LYS A 240 -2.94 -22.57 -2.54
N VAL A 241 -2.16 -23.48 -1.94
CA VAL A 241 -2.38 -23.98 -0.57
C VAL A 241 -2.09 -22.89 0.45
N LYS A 242 -1.01 -22.13 0.28
CA LYS A 242 -0.67 -20.99 1.14
C LYS A 242 -1.74 -19.90 1.08
N ASP A 243 -2.35 -19.63 -0.07
CA ASP A 243 -3.39 -18.61 -0.19
C ASP A 243 -4.72 -19.06 0.42
N GLU A 244 -5.08 -20.34 0.31
CA GLU A 244 -6.22 -20.91 1.05
C GLU A 244 -5.96 -20.92 2.57
N LEU A 245 -4.75 -21.31 3.01
CA LEU A 245 -4.30 -21.13 4.40
C LEU A 245 -4.42 -19.68 4.85
N THR A 246 -3.97 -18.75 4.01
CA THR A 246 -4.05 -17.31 4.26
C THR A 246 -5.50 -16.87 4.33
N LYS A 247 -6.44 -17.39 3.55
CA LYS A 247 -7.87 -17.07 3.67
C LYS A 247 -8.48 -17.64 4.96
N ILE A 248 -8.18 -18.90 5.28
CA ILE A 248 -8.62 -19.56 6.52
C ILE A 248 -8.09 -18.80 7.76
N LEU A 249 -6.85 -18.31 7.70
CA LEU A 249 -6.18 -17.60 8.78
C LEU A 249 -6.43 -16.07 8.78
N ASN A 250 -6.70 -15.45 7.61
CA ASN A 250 -7.02 -14.01 7.46
C ASN A 250 -8.49 -13.69 7.77
N PHE A 251 -9.37 -14.67 7.92
CA PHE A 251 -10.59 -14.49 8.73
C PHE A 251 -10.25 -14.15 10.19
N GLN A 252 -8.96 -14.17 10.55
CA GLN A 252 -8.49 -14.09 11.92
C GLN A 252 -7.11 -13.42 12.12
N ASN A 253 -6.57 -12.64 11.16
CA ASN A 253 -5.50 -11.63 11.34
C ASN A 253 -4.88 -11.18 9.99
N SER A 254 -5.12 -9.94 9.56
CA SER A 254 -4.45 -9.35 8.38
C SER A 254 -3.56 -8.17 8.79
N VAL A 255 -2.22 -8.32 8.73
CA VAL A 255 -1.22 -7.27 8.40
C VAL A 255 0.14 -7.92 8.07
N ASN A 256 0.70 -7.64 6.88
CA ASN A 256 2.16 -7.61 6.60
C ASN A 256 2.50 -6.16 6.19
N GLN A 257 3.26 -5.41 6.99
CA GLN A 257 4.73 -5.28 7.05
C GLN A 257 5.25 -4.07 6.24
N GLU A 258 5.62 -3.01 6.97
CA GLU A 258 6.70 -2.07 6.61
C GLU A 258 7.42 -1.66 7.91
N ASP A 259 8.64 -2.15 8.13
CA ASP A 259 9.51 -1.68 9.21
C ASP A 259 10.46 -0.57 8.71
N LEU A 260 10.40 0.55 9.43
CA LEU A 260 11.51 1.32 10.02
C LEU A 260 12.69 1.81 9.15
N VAL A 261 12.44 2.84 8.34
CA VAL A 261 13.41 3.96 8.27
C VAL A 261 13.17 4.85 9.49
N LYS A 262 14.19 5.03 10.34
CA LYS A 262 14.10 5.94 11.48
C LYS A 262 14.09 7.40 11.00
N ILE A 263 12.97 8.05 11.28
CA ILE A 263 12.59 9.37 10.81
C ILE A 263 12.70 10.32 12.03
N ASN A 264 13.13 11.58 11.83
CA ASN A 264 13.19 12.64 12.87
C ASN A 264 11.99 12.53 13.84
N PRO A 265 12.14 12.61 15.18
CA PRO A 265 11.06 12.41 16.15
C PRO A 265 9.75 13.11 15.81
N PHE A 266 9.80 14.34 15.30
CA PHE A 266 8.61 15.03 14.80
C PHE A 266 8.00 14.35 13.56
N ASN A 267 8.83 14.06 12.56
CA ASN A 267 8.38 13.33 11.37
C ASN A 267 7.97 11.87 11.69
N ARG A 268 8.50 11.24 12.75
CA ARG A 268 8.12 9.90 13.23
C ARG A 268 6.77 9.96 13.91
N LEU A 269 6.53 10.99 14.71
CA LEU A 269 5.20 11.28 15.25
C LEU A 269 4.21 11.51 14.10
N LEU A 270 4.52 12.35 13.11
CA LEU A 270 3.67 12.55 11.94
C LEU A 270 3.41 11.25 11.17
N LYS A 271 4.46 10.43 10.94
CA LYS A 271 4.31 9.13 10.27
C LYS A 271 3.42 8.19 11.08
N ASN A 272 3.59 8.12 12.40
CA ASN A 272 2.75 7.30 13.26
C ASN A 272 1.28 7.74 13.18
N PHE A 273 0.98 9.04 13.20
CA PHE A 273 -0.37 9.53 12.97
C PHE A 273 -0.90 9.09 11.60
N SER A 274 -0.17 9.36 10.51
CA SER A 274 -0.59 8.93 9.16
C SER A 274 -0.88 7.43 9.09
N SER A 275 0.02 6.60 9.62
CA SER A 275 -0.07 5.14 9.54
C SER A 275 -1.27 4.59 10.30
N VAL A 276 -1.64 5.19 11.43
CA VAL A 276 -2.87 4.84 12.16
C VAL A 276 -4.10 5.21 11.33
N PHE A 277 -4.12 6.38 10.68
CA PHE A 277 -5.29 6.80 9.91
C PHE A 277 -5.46 6.08 8.57
N ILE A 278 -4.39 5.60 7.92
CA ILE A 278 -4.48 4.88 6.62
C ILE A 278 -5.47 3.71 6.68
N LYS A 279 -5.51 2.97 7.79
CA LYS A 279 -6.44 1.84 7.98
C LYS A 279 -7.88 2.27 8.25
N VAL A 280 -8.07 3.50 8.73
CA VAL A 280 -9.38 4.09 9.03
C VAL A 280 -10.02 4.70 7.77
N VAL A 281 -9.22 5.11 6.78
CA VAL A 281 -9.66 5.78 5.55
C VAL A 281 -10.82 5.07 4.81
N PRO A 282 -10.79 3.74 4.56
CA PRO A 282 -11.88 3.08 3.84
C PRO A 282 -13.21 3.14 4.61
N ILE A 283 -13.14 3.03 5.95
CA ILE A 283 -14.31 3.06 6.82
C ILE A 283 -14.90 4.47 6.84
N THR A 284 -14.07 5.51 7.03
CA THR A 284 -14.54 6.91 7.00
C THR A 284 -15.09 7.32 5.65
N ALA A 285 -14.54 6.78 4.54
CA ALA A 285 -15.08 7.02 3.20
C ALA A 285 -16.49 6.44 3.04
N GLY A 286 -16.72 5.20 3.49
CA GLY A 286 -18.05 4.57 3.45
C GLY A 286 -19.08 5.31 4.31
N ILE A 287 -18.71 5.68 5.54
CA ILE A 287 -19.55 6.45 6.47
C ILE A 287 -19.91 7.81 5.85
N GLY A 288 -18.92 8.48 5.27
CA GLY A 288 -19.11 9.76 4.62
C GLY A 288 -20.15 9.70 3.50
N LEU A 289 -20.13 8.66 2.66
CA LEU A 289 -21.13 8.48 1.61
C LEU A 289 -22.56 8.30 2.16
N ILE A 290 -22.71 7.62 3.30
CA ILE A 290 -24.02 7.46 3.95
C ILE A 290 -24.50 8.79 4.54
N MET A 291 -23.61 9.54 5.20
CA MET A 291 -23.94 10.88 5.70
C MET A 291 -24.32 11.83 4.56
N ALA A 292 -23.63 11.73 3.41
CA ALA A 292 -23.96 12.50 2.23
C ALA A 292 -25.35 12.16 1.68
N LEU A 293 -25.71 10.87 1.62
CA LEU A 293 -27.05 10.43 1.24
C LEU A 293 -28.10 10.99 2.20
N ILE A 294 -27.87 10.94 3.51
CA ILE A 294 -28.76 11.54 4.52
C ILE A 294 -28.92 13.04 4.28
N SER A 295 -27.83 13.77 4.02
CA SER A 295 -27.88 15.20 3.71
C SER A 295 -28.72 15.50 2.47
N ILE A 296 -28.57 14.72 1.40
CA ILE A 296 -29.38 14.86 0.17
C ILE A 296 -30.86 14.62 0.47
N LEU A 297 -31.18 13.55 1.19
CA LEU A 297 -32.57 13.20 1.49
C LEU A 297 -33.26 14.24 2.38
N ARG A 298 -32.52 14.81 3.35
CA ARG A 298 -32.99 15.92 4.18
C ARG A 298 -33.22 17.18 3.36
N MET A 299 -32.27 17.53 2.51
CA MET A 299 -32.37 18.71 1.65
C MET A 299 -33.53 18.63 0.65
N LEU A 300 -33.85 17.43 0.15
CA LEU A 300 -35.01 17.18 -0.71
C LEU A 300 -36.33 17.08 0.08
N ASN A 301 -36.32 17.30 1.40
CA ASN A 301 -37.46 17.10 2.30
C ASN A 301 -38.09 15.69 2.23
N ILE A 302 -37.31 14.68 1.81
CA ILE A 302 -37.74 13.27 1.74
C ILE A 302 -37.56 12.59 3.10
N MET A 303 -36.47 12.92 3.80
CA MET A 303 -36.14 12.39 5.12
C MET A 303 -36.28 13.49 6.18
N PRO A 304 -37.01 13.24 7.28
CA PRO A 304 -37.14 14.22 8.36
C PRO A 304 -35.82 14.45 9.11
N GLU A 305 -35.71 15.59 9.78
CA GLU A 305 -34.55 15.92 10.59
C GLU A 305 -34.59 15.20 11.95
N ILE A 306 -33.99 14.01 12.01
CA ILE A 306 -33.95 13.19 13.23
C ILE A 306 -32.89 13.69 14.21
N VAL A 307 -33.26 13.79 15.50
CA VAL A 307 -32.39 14.14 16.65
C VAL A 307 -32.42 13.08 17.75
N LEU A 308 -31.30 12.96 18.49
CA LEU A 308 -31.13 11.96 19.57
C LEU A 308 -31.80 12.35 20.89
N VAL A 309 -31.96 13.65 21.12
CA VAL A 309 -32.58 14.21 22.33
C VAL A 309 -33.92 14.80 21.94
N LYS A 310 -34.91 14.71 22.84
CA LYS A 310 -36.25 15.25 22.59
C LYS A 310 -36.12 16.76 22.31
N PRO A 311 -36.57 17.25 21.15
CA PRO A 311 -36.49 18.65 20.79
C PRO A 311 -37.50 19.48 21.61
N GLU A 312 -37.30 20.79 21.64
CA GLU A 312 -38.24 21.73 22.25
C GLU A 312 -39.58 21.76 21.48
N GLU A 313 -40.67 22.11 22.17
CA GLU A 313 -42.00 22.19 21.57
C GLU A 313 -42.03 23.24 20.43
N GLY A 314 -42.53 22.83 19.27
CA GLY A 314 -42.58 23.67 18.06
C GLY A 314 -41.36 23.54 17.12
N SER A 315 -40.35 22.74 17.47
CA SER A 315 -39.25 22.41 16.56
C SER A 315 -39.70 21.55 15.38
N SER A 316 -39.12 21.78 14.19
CA SER A 316 -39.30 20.93 13.00
C SER A 316 -38.53 19.60 13.08
N GLN A 317 -37.71 19.41 14.11
CA GLN A 317 -36.92 18.20 14.32
C GLN A 317 -37.76 17.08 14.94
N MET A 318 -37.50 15.85 14.53
CA MET A 318 -38.18 14.67 15.07
C MET A 318 -37.27 13.91 16.03
N TRP A 319 -37.80 13.56 17.20
CA TRP A 319 -37.06 12.73 18.15
C TRP A 319 -36.87 11.31 17.57
N ILE A 320 -35.73 10.68 17.80
CA ILE A 320 -35.44 9.33 17.27
C ILE A 320 -36.45 8.26 17.71
N PHE A 321 -37.10 8.46 18.85
CA PHE A 321 -38.15 7.58 19.39
C PHE A 321 -39.57 8.12 19.16
N ASP A 322 -39.73 9.07 18.25
CA ASP A 322 -41.05 9.56 17.86
C ASP A 322 -41.87 8.42 17.21
N PRO A 323 -43.08 8.12 17.70
CA PRO A 323 -43.92 7.04 17.17
C PRO A 323 -44.28 7.19 15.69
N MET A 324 -44.25 8.41 15.15
CA MET A 324 -44.56 8.68 13.74
C MET A 324 -43.36 8.44 12.81
N LEU A 325 -42.17 8.20 13.36
CA LEU A 325 -40.94 8.09 12.59
C LEU A 325 -40.78 6.68 11.98
N ASN A 326 -40.61 6.61 10.67
CA ASN A 326 -40.38 5.35 9.98
C ASN A 326 -39.05 4.70 10.43
N VAL A 327 -39.10 3.42 10.81
CA VAL A 327 -37.92 2.66 11.28
C VAL A 327 -36.78 2.62 10.25
N GLY A 328 -37.09 2.66 8.95
CA GLY A 328 -36.09 2.76 7.89
C GLY A 328 -35.27 4.04 7.96
N TRP A 329 -35.91 5.18 8.27
CA TRP A 329 -35.20 6.45 8.50
C TRP A 329 -34.36 6.41 9.76
N VAL A 330 -34.86 5.78 10.83
CA VAL A 330 -34.10 5.57 12.06
C VAL A 330 -32.85 4.74 11.79
N ILE A 331 -32.96 3.61 11.08
CA ILE A 331 -31.82 2.74 10.73
C ILE A 331 -30.81 3.50 9.87
N LEU A 332 -31.26 4.22 8.85
CA LEU A 332 -30.37 5.01 8.00
C LEU A 332 -29.65 6.10 8.80
N PHE A 333 -30.38 6.83 9.63
CA PHE A 333 -29.83 7.85 10.53
C PHE A 333 -28.79 7.27 11.49
N ILE A 334 -29.10 6.17 12.17
CA ILE A 334 -28.19 5.47 13.09
C ILE A 334 -26.94 5.00 12.33
N THR A 335 -27.09 4.46 11.11
CA THR A 335 -25.96 3.99 10.30
C THR A 335 -24.98 5.12 9.99
N GLY A 336 -25.48 6.28 9.57
CA GLY A 336 -24.65 7.46 9.33
C GLY A 336 -24.08 8.06 10.61
N ARG A 337 -24.89 8.17 11.67
CA ARG A 337 -24.55 8.90 12.89
C ARG A 337 -23.63 8.12 13.84
N THR A 338 -23.93 6.85 14.10
CA THR A 338 -23.19 5.97 15.03
C THR A 338 -21.73 5.86 14.60
N SER A 339 -21.50 5.74 13.30
CA SER A 339 -20.16 5.50 12.77
C SER A 339 -19.23 6.71 12.93
N ALA A 340 -19.77 7.94 12.89
CA ALA A 340 -19.03 9.16 13.23
C ALA A 340 -18.84 9.31 14.75
N LEU A 341 -19.87 8.97 15.54
CA LEU A 341 -19.82 9.05 17.00
C LEU A 341 -18.77 8.13 17.63
N PHE A 342 -18.61 6.92 17.11
CA PHE A 342 -17.70 5.92 17.66
C PHE A 342 -16.39 5.78 16.86
N LEU A 343 -16.02 6.78 16.07
CA LEU A 343 -14.79 6.78 15.28
C LEU A 343 -13.54 6.56 16.16
N GLY A 344 -13.57 7.00 17.41
CA GLY A 344 -12.49 6.78 18.38
C GLY A 344 -12.19 5.31 18.66
N ILE A 345 -13.20 4.43 18.60
CA ILE A 345 -13.02 2.98 18.77
C ILE A 345 -12.24 2.41 17.59
N THR A 346 -12.68 2.72 16.36
CA THR A 346 -12.00 2.30 15.13
C THR A 346 -10.56 2.82 15.09
N LEU A 347 -10.33 4.05 15.55
CA LEU A 347 -9.01 4.63 15.70
C LEU A 347 -8.16 3.86 16.72
N SER A 348 -8.73 3.50 17.87
CA SER A 348 -8.05 2.71 18.91
C SER A 348 -7.62 1.33 18.41
N VAL A 349 -8.50 0.65 17.67
CA VAL A 349 -8.20 -0.63 17.01
C VAL A 349 -7.07 -0.45 16.01
N SER A 350 -7.18 0.56 15.14
CA SER A 350 -6.13 0.85 14.15
C SER A 350 -4.78 1.16 14.79
N ALA A 351 -4.78 1.96 15.84
CA ALA A 351 -3.60 2.28 16.63
C ALA A 351 -2.99 1.02 17.26
N SER A 352 -3.82 0.10 17.73
CA SER A 352 -3.36 -1.15 18.35
C SER A 352 -2.65 -2.01 17.32
N VAL A 353 -3.23 -2.14 16.12
CA VAL A 353 -2.57 -2.84 15.01
C VAL A 353 -1.26 -2.14 14.62
N HIS A 354 -1.21 -0.80 14.61
CA HIS A 354 0.01 -0.04 14.30
C HIS A 354 1.13 -0.24 15.34
N PHE A 355 0.79 -0.20 16.63
CA PHE A 355 1.75 -0.38 17.72
C PHE A 355 2.01 -1.85 18.06
N LYS A 356 1.52 -2.79 17.23
CA LYS A 356 1.69 -4.24 17.41
C LYS A 356 1.12 -4.74 18.76
N TRP A 357 0.00 -4.16 19.19
CA TRP A 357 -0.79 -4.56 20.35
C TRP A 357 -2.10 -5.24 19.93
N ASN A 358 -2.71 -6.03 20.82
CA ASN A 358 -3.89 -6.83 20.48
C ASN A 358 -5.08 -5.93 20.05
N PRO A 359 -5.58 -6.03 18.81
CA PRO A 359 -6.64 -5.16 18.31
C PRO A 359 -7.97 -5.28 19.08
N LEU A 360 -8.27 -6.46 19.63
CA LEU A 360 -9.46 -6.67 20.47
C LEU A 360 -9.33 -5.91 21.80
N GLN A 361 -8.14 -5.93 22.41
CA GLN A 361 -7.89 -5.13 23.61
C GLN A 361 -7.93 -3.63 23.28
N GLY A 362 -7.45 -3.24 22.10
CA GLY A 362 -7.62 -1.92 21.53
C GLY A 362 -9.08 -1.47 21.41
N ALA A 363 -9.95 -2.34 20.92
CA ALA A 363 -11.39 -2.07 20.82
C ALA A 363 -12.00 -1.81 22.20
N VAL A 364 -11.69 -2.65 23.19
CA VAL A 364 -12.16 -2.49 24.58
C VAL A 364 -11.63 -1.18 25.18
N LEU A 365 -10.34 -0.87 25.01
CA LEU A 365 -9.77 0.40 25.48
C LEU A 365 -10.47 1.60 24.80
N GLY A 366 -10.76 1.50 23.51
CA GLY A 366 -11.48 2.53 22.77
C GLY A 366 -12.90 2.73 23.28
N LEU A 367 -13.62 1.64 23.56
CA LEU A 367 -14.96 1.67 24.17
C LEU A 367 -14.94 2.39 25.52
N ILE A 368 -13.95 2.11 26.36
CA ILE A 368 -13.81 2.74 27.68
C ILE A 368 -13.53 4.25 27.52
N LEU A 369 -12.51 4.61 26.74
CA LEU A 369 -12.07 6.01 26.60
C LEU A 369 -13.09 6.90 25.88
N CYS A 370 -13.86 6.35 24.95
CA CYS A 370 -14.89 7.07 24.19
C CYS A 370 -16.30 6.88 24.79
N SER A 371 -16.39 6.36 26.02
CA SER A 371 -17.68 6.04 26.63
C SER A 371 -18.49 7.31 26.93
N PRO A 372 -19.72 7.44 26.39
CA PRO A 372 -20.58 8.57 26.71
C PRO A 372 -21.09 8.53 28.16
N LEU A 373 -21.03 7.36 28.82
CA LEU A 373 -21.55 7.15 30.18
C LEU A 373 -20.95 8.12 31.21
N LEU A 374 -19.69 8.50 31.03
CA LEU A 374 -19.03 9.45 31.93
C LEU A 374 -19.67 10.84 31.83
N TYR A 375 -20.36 11.17 30.74
CA TYR A 375 -20.83 12.52 30.44
C TYR A 375 -22.37 12.63 30.34
N GLY A 376 -23.09 11.73 31.01
CA GLY A 376 -24.56 11.62 30.96
C GLY A 376 -25.03 10.83 29.74
N ASN A 377 -26.09 11.29 29.07
CA ASN A 377 -26.49 10.75 27.76
C ASN A 377 -25.65 11.33 26.60
N GLY A 378 -24.65 12.18 26.92
CA GLY A 378 -23.82 12.88 25.95
C GLY A 378 -24.48 14.11 25.29
N GLY A 379 -25.77 14.36 25.49
CA GLY A 379 -26.51 15.46 24.87
C GLY A 379 -26.82 15.24 23.39
N PRO A 380 -27.41 16.24 22.68
CA PRO A 380 -27.86 16.08 21.30
C PRO A 380 -26.74 15.69 20.31
N ALA A 381 -25.51 16.11 20.61
CA ALA A 381 -24.31 15.80 19.84
C ALA A 381 -23.50 14.61 20.38
N MET A 382 -23.93 14.00 21.50
CA MET A 382 -23.14 13.03 22.27
C MET A 382 -21.72 13.51 22.64
N GLN A 383 -21.55 14.82 22.81
CA GLN A 383 -20.28 15.49 23.16
C GLN A 383 -20.10 15.67 24.68
N GLY A 384 -21.10 15.27 25.46
CA GLY A 384 -21.10 15.39 26.92
C GLY A 384 -21.96 16.56 27.40
N GLN A 385 -22.82 16.31 28.39
CA GLN A 385 -23.64 17.34 29.01
C GLN A 385 -23.01 17.91 30.29
N ARG A 386 -21.92 17.30 30.74
CA ARG A 386 -21.25 17.62 32.00
C ARG A 386 -19.75 17.58 31.79
N GLU A 387 -19.05 18.53 32.37
CA GLU A 387 -17.59 18.50 32.45
C GLU A 387 -17.17 18.15 33.88
N TRP A 388 -16.27 17.19 34.03
CA TRP A 388 -15.69 16.83 35.32
C TRP A 388 -14.46 17.69 35.57
N VAL A 389 -14.65 18.79 36.27
CA VAL A 389 -13.54 19.65 36.69
C VAL A 389 -12.85 19.00 37.87
N LEU A 390 -11.56 18.74 37.72
CA LEU A 390 -10.74 18.32 38.83
C LEU A 390 -10.32 19.58 39.60
N TRP A 391 -9.58 20.47 38.93
CA TRP A 391 -8.92 21.60 39.55
C TRP A 391 -9.10 22.84 38.65
N GLU A 392 -9.34 24.00 39.26
CA GLU A 392 -9.37 25.29 38.57
C GLU A 392 -8.26 26.17 39.14
N ILE A 393 -7.20 26.36 38.36
CA ILE A 393 -5.98 27.06 38.78
C ILE A 393 -6.20 28.59 38.72
N TRP A 394 -6.98 29.07 37.75
CA TRP A 394 -7.39 30.46 37.63
C TRP A 394 -8.73 30.60 36.90
N GLN A 395 -9.30 31.80 36.94
CA GLN A 395 -10.51 32.17 36.21
C GLN A 395 -10.22 33.25 35.17
N SER A 396 -10.87 33.14 34.02
CA SER A 396 -10.73 33.98 32.84
C SER A 396 -12.06 34.07 32.11
N ASN A 397 -12.40 35.28 31.64
CA ASN A 397 -13.57 35.49 30.78
C ASN A 397 -13.38 34.94 29.36
N ASP A 398 -12.12 34.76 28.92
CA ASP A 398 -11.83 34.08 27.66
C ASP A 398 -11.96 32.57 27.84
N VAL A 399 -12.91 31.96 27.12
CA VAL A 399 -13.27 30.54 27.20
C VAL A 399 -12.08 29.63 26.87
N MET A 400 -11.21 30.02 25.92
CA MET A 400 -10.05 29.22 25.53
C MET A 400 -8.93 29.33 26.56
N LEU A 401 -8.71 30.54 27.10
CA LEU A 401 -7.75 30.74 28.19
C LEU A 401 -8.20 30.02 29.47
N GLN A 402 -9.51 29.97 29.74
CA GLN A 402 -10.08 29.24 30.88
C GLN A 402 -9.82 27.74 30.77
N ARG A 403 -9.87 27.16 29.58
CA ARG A 403 -9.55 25.74 29.35
C ARG A 403 -8.13 25.35 29.74
N ILE A 404 -7.18 26.28 29.72
CA ILE A 404 -5.79 26.04 30.13
C ILE A 404 -5.69 25.98 31.66
N GLY A 405 -6.44 26.84 32.36
CA GLY A 405 -6.46 26.89 33.83
C GLY A 405 -7.37 25.85 34.48
N ARG A 406 -8.29 25.28 33.70
CA ARG A 406 -9.30 24.32 34.17
C ARG A 406 -8.90 22.89 33.79
N ILE A 407 -8.27 22.20 34.72
CA ILE A 407 -7.93 20.78 34.58
C ILE A 407 -9.22 19.97 34.72
N SER A 408 -9.69 19.42 33.62
CA SER A 408 -10.92 18.62 33.57
C SER A 408 -10.71 17.28 32.86
N VAL A 409 -11.47 16.27 33.30
CA VAL A 409 -11.62 15.00 32.58
C VAL A 409 -12.68 15.19 31.52
N ASN A 410 -12.25 15.59 30.32
CA ASN A 410 -13.14 15.82 29.19
C ASN A 410 -12.60 15.05 27.97
N MET A 411 -13.06 13.83 27.78
CA MET A 411 -12.62 12.91 26.73
C MET A 411 -13.56 12.91 25.51
N MET A 412 -14.82 13.33 25.70
CA MET A 412 -15.87 13.38 24.67
C MET A 412 -15.94 12.08 23.85
N ASN A 413 -16.35 12.17 22.59
CA ASN A 413 -16.49 11.06 21.65
C ASN A 413 -15.20 10.73 20.87
N LEU A 414 -14.32 11.73 20.65
CA LEU A 414 -13.08 11.54 19.88
C LEU A 414 -11.98 12.51 20.32
N LYS A 415 -10.97 11.98 21.02
CA LYS A 415 -9.68 12.67 21.24
C LYS A 415 -8.53 11.88 20.65
N VAL A 416 -8.24 12.19 19.39
CA VAL A 416 -7.24 11.48 18.56
C VAL A 416 -5.92 11.30 19.30
N GLY A 417 -5.38 12.38 19.86
CA GLY A 417 -4.11 12.33 20.60
C GLY A 417 -4.16 11.40 21.80
N VAL A 418 -5.18 11.53 22.66
CA VAL A 418 -5.32 10.73 23.87
C VAL A 418 -5.46 9.24 23.54
N ILE A 419 -6.27 8.89 22.55
CA ILE A 419 -6.48 7.50 22.13
C ILE A 419 -5.16 6.89 21.64
N ILE A 420 -4.45 7.58 20.72
CA ILE A 420 -3.19 7.10 20.15
C ILE A 420 -2.13 6.94 21.25
N PHE A 421 -2.01 7.90 22.16
CA PHE A 421 -1.05 7.82 23.28
C PHE A 421 -1.40 6.72 24.28
N SER A 422 -2.69 6.55 24.61
CA SER A 422 -3.15 5.50 25.52
C SER A 422 -2.84 4.12 24.97
N VAL A 423 -3.10 3.89 23.68
CA VAL A 423 -2.77 2.62 23.01
C VAL A 423 -1.26 2.40 22.90
N TRP A 424 -0.50 3.44 22.59
CA TRP A 424 0.96 3.34 22.54
C TRP A 424 1.54 2.94 23.91
N ILE A 425 1.11 3.61 24.99
CA ILE A 425 1.53 3.29 26.34
C ILE A 425 1.02 1.90 26.76
N ALA A 426 -0.21 1.52 26.40
CA ALA A 426 -0.70 0.16 26.62
C ALA A 426 0.22 -0.89 25.99
N SER A 427 0.67 -0.66 24.76
CA SER A 427 1.56 -1.59 24.04
C SER A 427 2.93 -1.75 24.70
N GLU A 428 3.49 -0.67 25.28
CA GLU A 428 4.76 -0.73 25.99
C GLU A 428 4.60 -1.29 27.41
N PHE A 429 3.49 -0.97 28.06
CA PHE A 429 3.15 -1.47 29.39
C PHE A 429 2.85 -2.98 29.36
N ASP A 430 2.13 -3.47 28.35
CA ASP A 430 1.88 -4.90 28.10
C ASP A 430 3.20 -5.68 27.93
N LYS A 431 4.14 -5.16 27.12
CA LYS A 431 5.48 -5.74 26.97
C LYS A 431 6.26 -5.72 28.28
N TRP A 432 6.11 -4.67 29.09
CA TRP A 432 6.79 -4.55 30.37
C TRP A 432 6.24 -5.57 31.38
N ILE A 433 4.91 -5.70 31.53
CA ILE A 433 4.29 -6.71 32.40
C ILE A 433 4.75 -8.11 32.00
N LYS A 434 4.76 -8.41 30.70
CA LYS A 434 5.21 -9.70 30.16
C LYS A 434 6.64 -10.09 30.56
N LYS A 435 7.53 -9.14 30.86
CA LYS A 435 8.92 -9.43 31.25
C LYS A 435 9.04 -10.04 32.64
N TRP A 436 8.14 -9.70 33.56
CA TRP A 436 8.25 -10.10 34.97
C TRP A 436 7.07 -10.95 35.45
N MET A 437 5.95 -10.98 34.72
CA MET A 437 4.75 -11.74 35.10
C MET A 437 4.95 -13.26 34.93
N PRO A 438 4.73 -14.08 35.99
CA PRO A 438 4.74 -15.53 35.87
C PRO A 438 3.64 -16.03 34.92
N VAL A 439 3.95 -17.08 34.14
CA VAL A 439 3.04 -17.64 33.12
C VAL A 439 1.68 -18.06 33.69
N SER A 440 1.64 -18.57 34.93
CA SER A 440 0.41 -19.01 35.60
C SER A 440 -0.58 -17.89 35.90
N LEU A 441 -0.07 -16.67 36.16
CA LEU A 441 -0.89 -15.50 36.47
C LEU A 441 -1.16 -14.63 35.25
N ASP A 442 -0.43 -14.88 34.17
CA ASP A 442 -0.36 -14.02 33.00
C ASP A 442 -1.71 -13.79 32.32
N LEU A 443 -2.47 -14.86 32.14
CA LEU A 443 -3.76 -14.83 31.47
C LEU A 443 -4.79 -13.93 32.17
N LEU A 444 -4.71 -13.85 33.50
CA LEU A 444 -5.66 -13.10 34.34
C LEU A 444 -5.14 -11.70 34.67
N PHE A 445 -3.91 -11.61 35.19
CA PHE A 445 -3.39 -10.38 35.76
C PHE A 445 -2.84 -9.41 34.71
N ARG A 446 -2.33 -9.89 33.57
CA ARG A 446 -1.81 -8.98 32.55
C ARG A 446 -2.93 -8.10 31.95
N PRO A 447 -4.06 -8.66 31.46
CA PRO A 447 -5.17 -7.83 30.99
C PRO A 447 -5.76 -6.96 32.10
N LEU A 448 -5.89 -7.47 33.33
CA LEU A 448 -6.38 -6.71 34.49
C LEU A 448 -5.55 -5.44 34.72
N LEU A 449 -4.22 -5.57 34.80
CA LEU A 449 -3.33 -4.43 35.03
C LEU A 449 -3.40 -3.40 33.90
N ILE A 450 -3.51 -3.87 32.64
CA ILE A 450 -3.66 -2.97 31.49
C ILE A 450 -4.96 -2.17 31.59
N PHE A 451 -6.10 -2.83 31.80
CA PHE A 451 -7.40 -2.15 31.86
C PHE A 451 -7.65 -1.40 33.17
N LEU A 452 -6.87 -1.67 34.22
CA LEU A 452 -6.87 -0.88 35.45
C LEU A 452 -6.04 0.40 35.31
N VAL A 453 -4.85 0.33 34.71
CA VAL A 453 -3.91 1.45 34.70
C VAL A 453 -4.12 2.37 33.49
N ILE A 454 -4.28 1.80 32.30
CA ILE A 454 -4.26 2.59 31.06
C ILE A 454 -5.48 3.51 30.92
N PRO A 455 -6.73 3.09 31.17
CA PRO A 455 -7.88 4.00 31.11
C PRO A 455 -7.76 5.17 32.09
N PHE A 456 -7.27 4.92 33.31
CA PHE A 456 -7.03 5.98 34.30
C PHE A 456 -5.96 6.96 33.80
N ALA A 457 -4.85 6.47 33.25
CA ALA A 457 -3.86 7.34 32.60
C ALA A 457 -4.48 8.13 31.44
N GLY A 458 -5.34 7.51 30.63
CA GLY A 458 -6.12 8.16 29.58
C GLY A 458 -6.94 9.33 30.11
N PHE A 459 -7.80 9.10 31.10
CA PHE A 459 -8.72 10.10 31.62
C PHE A 459 -8.05 11.18 32.49
N PHE A 460 -7.09 10.82 33.34
CA PHE A 460 -6.55 11.72 34.37
C PHE A 460 -5.18 12.30 34.02
N ILE A 461 -4.47 11.75 33.04
CA ILE A 461 -3.16 12.26 32.62
C ILE A 461 -3.24 12.76 31.18
N PHE A 462 -3.49 11.87 30.21
CA PHE A 462 -3.44 12.24 28.80
C PHE A 462 -4.58 13.19 28.40
N GLY A 463 -5.79 13.01 28.95
CA GLY A 463 -6.94 13.88 28.74
C GLY A 463 -6.68 15.33 29.14
N PRO A 464 -6.30 15.60 30.40
CA PRO A 464 -5.97 16.96 30.85
C PRO A 464 -4.81 17.59 30.11
N ILE A 465 -3.73 16.82 29.82
CA ILE A 465 -2.61 17.31 29.00
C ILE A 465 -3.11 17.74 27.61
N TRP A 466 -3.97 16.93 26.99
CA TRP A 466 -4.55 17.23 25.70
C TRP A 466 -5.50 18.43 25.75
N ASN A 467 -6.30 18.58 26.82
CA ASN A 467 -7.16 19.76 27.06
C ASN A 467 -6.35 21.05 27.14
N ILE A 468 -5.22 21.04 27.85
CA ILE A 468 -4.32 22.20 27.94
C ILE A 468 -3.77 22.54 26.54
N PHE A 469 -3.35 21.53 25.79
CA PHE A 469 -2.88 21.71 24.41
C PHE A 469 -3.98 22.28 23.49
N GLU A 470 -5.21 21.77 23.58
CA GLU A 470 -6.38 22.31 22.88
C GLU A 470 -6.67 23.76 23.28
N GLY A 471 -6.56 24.10 24.57
CA GLY A 471 -6.74 25.46 25.09
C GLY A 471 -5.68 26.44 24.56
N ILE A 472 -4.40 26.06 24.59
CA ILE A 472 -3.31 26.87 24.02
C ILE A 472 -3.52 27.09 22.52
N PHE A 473 -3.84 26.01 21.79
CA PHE A 473 -4.09 26.08 20.36
C PHE A 473 -5.30 26.97 20.06
N GLY A 474 -6.41 26.77 20.77
CA GLY A 474 -7.63 27.58 20.64
C GLY A 474 -7.38 29.05 20.95
N TYR A 475 -6.68 29.37 22.03
CA TYR A 475 -6.35 30.74 22.41
C TYR A 475 -5.49 31.44 21.35
N MET A 476 -4.47 30.75 20.82
CA MET A 476 -3.65 31.26 19.73
C MET A 476 -4.50 31.57 18.48
N ILE A 477 -5.39 30.66 18.11
CA ILE A 477 -6.33 30.86 17.00
C ILE A 477 -7.27 32.05 17.27
N GLY A 478 -7.77 32.21 18.49
CA GLY A 478 -8.62 33.32 18.90
C GLY A 478 -7.94 34.69 18.80
N ILE A 479 -6.63 34.77 19.10
CA ILE A 479 -5.83 35.97 18.87
C ILE A 479 -5.70 36.26 17.36
N LEU A 480 -5.40 35.22 16.57
CA LEU A 480 -5.19 35.37 15.12
C LEU A 480 -6.46 35.81 14.41
N LEU A 481 -7.64 35.37 14.85
CA LEU A 481 -8.93 35.78 14.29
C LEU A 481 -9.18 37.30 14.38
N LYS A 482 -8.58 37.99 15.37
CA LYS A 482 -8.75 39.45 15.56
C LYS A 482 -7.95 40.28 14.54
N MET A 483 -7.14 39.66 13.69
CA MET A 483 -6.34 40.38 12.70
C MET A 483 -7.22 41.04 11.62
N PRO A 484 -6.92 42.29 11.21
CA PRO A 484 -7.74 43.05 10.28
C PRO A 484 -7.65 42.53 8.83
N LEU A 485 -8.41 43.14 7.92
CA LEU A 485 -8.39 42.87 6.47
C LEU A 485 -8.75 41.43 6.07
N GLY A 486 -9.49 40.71 6.93
CA GLY A 486 -9.82 39.31 6.71
C GLY A 486 -8.65 38.34 6.89
N ILE A 487 -7.46 38.83 7.24
CA ILE A 487 -6.27 38.00 7.44
C ILE A 487 -6.52 36.97 8.55
N GLY A 488 -7.22 37.34 9.62
CA GLY A 488 -7.56 36.41 10.69
C GLY A 488 -8.38 35.22 10.21
N LEU A 489 -9.43 35.49 9.40
CA LEU A 489 -10.28 34.45 8.81
C LEU A 489 -9.50 33.59 7.81
N GLY A 490 -8.62 34.21 7.02
CA GLY A 490 -7.72 33.50 6.11
C GLY A 490 -6.77 32.55 6.85
N ILE A 491 -6.11 33.00 7.92
CA ILE A 491 -5.22 32.14 8.71
C ILE A 491 -6.01 30.97 9.31
N PHE A 492 -7.19 31.26 9.88
CA PHE A 492 -8.06 30.23 10.42
C PHE A 492 -8.42 29.18 9.36
N ALA A 493 -8.78 29.60 8.15
CA ALA A 493 -9.05 28.72 7.02
C ALA A 493 -7.84 27.88 6.59
N SER A 494 -6.66 28.50 6.56
CA SER A 494 -5.43 27.79 6.21
C SER A 494 -5.11 26.65 7.20
N VAL A 495 -5.40 26.83 8.49
CA VAL A 495 -5.06 25.89 9.56
C VAL A 495 -6.15 24.83 9.78
N PHE A 496 -7.39 25.09 9.35
CA PHE A 496 -8.55 24.23 9.63
C PHE A 496 -8.31 22.77 9.20
N GLN A 497 -7.94 22.53 7.94
CA GLN A 497 -7.75 21.16 7.42
C GLN A 497 -6.48 20.48 7.96
N ALA A 498 -5.46 21.26 8.34
CA ALA A 498 -4.32 20.72 9.08
C ALA A 498 -4.75 20.26 10.49
N SER A 499 -5.72 20.94 11.09
CA SER A 499 -6.29 20.60 12.40
C SER A 499 -7.22 19.38 12.33
N VAL A 500 -7.83 19.10 11.17
CA VAL A 500 -8.59 17.87 10.91
C VAL A 500 -7.71 16.63 11.11
N ILE A 501 -6.46 16.68 10.63
CA ILE A 501 -5.47 15.58 10.74
C ILE A 501 -5.23 15.16 12.21
N PHE A 502 -5.31 16.11 13.13
CA PHE A 502 -5.06 15.88 14.56
C PHE A 502 -6.33 15.84 15.41
N GLY A 503 -7.52 16.01 14.81
CA GLY A 503 -8.78 16.14 15.53
C GLY A 503 -9.00 17.49 16.24
N LEU A 504 -8.06 18.45 16.12
CA LEU A 504 -8.11 19.76 16.76
C LEU A 504 -9.14 20.72 16.14
N HIS A 505 -9.68 20.40 14.97
CA HIS A 505 -10.75 21.17 14.36
C HIS A 505 -12.05 21.21 15.21
N THR A 506 -12.22 20.25 16.12
CA THR A 506 -13.38 20.20 17.04
C THR A 506 -13.38 21.33 18.06
N ILE A 507 -12.22 21.77 18.55
CA ILE A 507 -12.16 22.97 19.39
C ILE A 507 -12.34 24.24 18.57
N MET A 508 -11.93 24.22 17.29
CA MET A 508 -12.13 25.35 16.38
C MET A 508 -13.61 25.64 16.11
N SER A 509 -14.49 24.64 16.14
CA SER A 509 -15.93 24.86 15.98
C SER A 509 -16.56 25.66 17.12
N THR A 510 -15.89 25.78 18.29
CA THR A 510 -16.34 26.68 19.36
C THR A 510 -16.36 28.14 18.88
N PHE A 511 -15.44 28.52 18.00
CA PHE A 511 -15.42 29.86 17.41
C PHE A 511 -16.60 30.11 16.48
N PHE A 512 -17.25 29.08 15.95
CA PHE A 512 -18.47 29.26 15.14
C PHE A 512 -19.60 29.82 15.98
N LEU A 513 -19.83 29.24 17.16
CA LEU A 513 -20.85 29.70 18.09
C LEU A 513 -20.48 31.05 18.69
N LEU A 514 -19.23 31.25 19.11
CA LEU A 514 -18.79 32.52 19.70
C LEU A 514 -18.93 33.69 18.71
N ASP A 515 -18.55 33.46 17.45
CA ASP A 515 -18.70 34.44 16.39
C ASP A 515 -20.18 34.69 16.05
N ALA A 516 -21.01 33.64 15.97
CA ALA A 516 -22.44 33.82 15.80
C ALA A 516 -23.05 34.65 16.93
N LEU A 517 -22.78 34.31 18.20
CA LEU A 517 -23.28 35.06 19.37
C LEU A 517 -22.82 36.53 19.37
N ALA A 518 -21.58 36.79 18.95
CA ALA A 518 -21.05 38.16 18.87
C ALA A 518 -21.67 38.99 17.73
N ASN A 519 -22.24 38.35 16.71
CA ASN A 519 -22.79 39.00 15.52
C ASN A 519 -24.30 38.69 15.35
N ASN A 520 -25.09 38.75 16.42
CA ASN A 520 -26.56 38.56 16.37
C ASN A 520 -27.01 37.24 15.71
N MET A 521 -26.29 36.15 16.00
CA MET A 521 -26.46 34.81 15.42
C MET A 521 -26.14 34.70 13.92
N VAL A 522 -25.46 35.70 13.35
CA VAL A 522 -24.99 35.72 11.97
C VAL A 522 -23.47 35.58 11.93
N GLY A 523 -23.01 34.34 12.13
CA GLY A 523 -21.59 34.02 12.10
C GLY A 523 -20.97 34.15 10.70
N ARG A 524 -19.70 34.55 10.64
CA ARG A 524 -18.84 34.61 9.44
C ARG A 524 -17.76 33.54 9.45
N VAL A 525 -17.43 32.99 10.63
CA VAL A 525 -16.38 31.98 10.78
C VAL A 525 -16.77 30.60 10.23
N VAL A 526 -18.07 30.28 10.16
CA VAL A 526 -18.55 28.95 9.71
C VAL A 526 -18.17 28.63 8.26
N VAL A 527 -18.14 29.65 7.39
CA VAL A 527 -17.85 29.54 5.96
C VAL A 527 -16.52 28.83 5.68
N ILE A 528 -15.59 28.95 6.61
CA ILE A 528 -14.24 28.42 6.51
C ILE A 528 -14.21 26.89 6.39
N GLY A 529 -15.10 26.18 7.08
CA GLY A 529 -15.12 24.72 7.04
C GLY A 529 -15.24 24.20 5.60
N SER A 530 -16.16 24.80 4.85
CA SER A 530 -16.39 24.47 3.45
C SER A 530 -15.28 24.99 2.52
N ILE A 531 -14.86 26.25 2.65
CA ILE A 531 -13.77 26.83 1.84
C ILE A 531 -12.50 25.98 1.95
N SER A 532 -12.13 25.60 3.17
CA SER A 532 -10.92 24.81 3.40
C SER A 532 -11.04 23.40 2.82
N THR A 533 -12.26 22.85 2.82
CA THR A 533 -12.57 21.54 2.21
C THR A 533 -12.36 21.58 0.70
N PHE A 534 -12.97 22.56 0.01
CA PHE A 534 -12.76 22.76 -1.43
C PHE A 534 -11.30 23.00 -1.79
N ALA A 535 -10.55 23.71 -0.94
CA ALA A 535 -9.12 23.92 -1.15
C ALA A 535 -8.32 22.61 -1.18
N GLN A 536 -8.63 21.65 -0.29
CA GLN A 536 -7.92 20.37 -0.24
C GLN A 536 -8.28 19.45 -1.43
N ILE A 537 -9.54 19.47 -1.87
CA ILE A 537 -9.98 18.78 -3.09
C ILE A 537 -9.26 19.36 -4.30
N ALA A 538 -9.25 20.69 -4.43
CA ALA A 538 -8.59 21.41 -5.51
C ALA A 538 -7.07 21.16 -5.54
N ALA A 539 -6.44 21.11 -4.37
CA ALA A 539 -5.02 20.76 -4.29
C ALA A 539 -4.73 19.32 -4.74
N LEU A 540 -5.61 18.37 -4.43
CA LEU A 540 -5.54 17.01 -4.97
C LEU A 540 -5.70 17.01 -6.49
N VAL A 541 -6.67 17.75 -7.03
CA VAL A 541 -6.86 17.88 -8.49
C VAL A 541 -5.60 18.44 -9.15
N GLY A 542 -5.00 19.50 -8.60
CA GLY A 542 -3.73 20.06 -9.11
C GLY A 542 -2.58 19.05 -9.11
N LEU A 543 -2.49 18.21 -8.08
CA LEU A 543 -1.54 17.09 -8.05
C LEU A 543 -1.81 16.08 -9.19
N LEU A 544 -3.07 15.69 -9.40
CA LEU A 544 -3.47 14.67 -10.38
C LEU A 544 -3.26 15.12 -11.84
N ILE A 545 -3.29 16.43 -12.07
CA ILE A 545 -2.95 17.03 -13.37
C ILE A 545 -1.46 16.84 -13.69
N VAL A 546 -0.58 17.03 -12.69
CA VAL A 546 0.89 17.06 -12.89
C VAL A 546 1.55 15.69 -12.70
N THR A 547 1.00 14.83 -11.85
CA THR A 547 1.62 13.53 -11.55
C THR A 547 1.64 12.61 -12.76
N LYS A 548 2.76 11.90 -12.91
CA LYS A 548 2.98 10.87 -13.93
C LYS A 548 2.75 9.46 -13.40
N ASP A 549 2.68 9.30 -12.08
CA ASP A 549 2.37 8.03 -11.43
C ASP A 549 0.89 7.65 -11.67
N LYS A 550 0.67 6.59 -12.44
CA LYS A 550 -0.66 6.08 -12.74
C LYS A 550 -1.39 5.51 -11.51
N LYS A 551 -0.66 4.87 -10.59
CA LYS A 551 -1.25 4.30 -9.38
C LYS A 551 -1.77 5.43 -8.49
N LEU A 552 -0.94 6.46 -8.27
CA LEU A 552 -1.35 7.67 -7.55
C LEU A 552 -2.50 8.39 -8.26
N LYS A 553 -2.46 8.51 -9.59
CA LYS A 553 -3.52 9.19 -10.36
C LYS A 553 -4.88 8.52 -10.20
N LYS A 554 -4.91 7.18 -10.30
CA LYS A 554 -6.13 6.37 -10.13
C LYS A 554 -6.64 6.39 -8.69
N GLN A 555 -5.73 6.23 -7.72
CA GLN A 555 -6.07 6.29 -6.31
C GLN A 555 -6.66 7.66 -5.97
N GLY A 556 -5.96 8.75 -6.29
CA GLY A 556 -6.43 10.09 -5.99
C GLY A 556 -7.73 10.46 -6.70
N SER A 557 -7.92 10.07 -7.97
CA SER A 557 -9.19 10.36 -8.66
C SER A 557 -10.41 9.72 -7.96
N SER A 558 -10.24 8.56 -7.34
CA SER A 558 -11.33 7.90 -6.60
C SER A 558 -11.72 8.64 -5.32
N LEU A 559 -10.82 9.45 -4.74
CA LEU A 559 -11.05 10.17 -3.49
C LEU A 559 -11.80 11.50 -3.70
N ILE A 560 -11.82 12.03 -4.93
CA ILE A 560 -12.48 13.31 -5.25
C ILE A 560 -13.98 13.24 -4.94
N ALA A 561 -14.63 12.12 -5.24
CA ALA A 561 -16.07 11.96 -5.03
C ALA A 561 -16.46 12.14 -3.55
N ALA A 562 -15.71 11.54 -2.62
CA ALA A 562 -15.93 11.72 -1.18
C ALA A 562 -15.67 13.17 -0.74
N GLY A 563 -14.61 13.79 -1.30
CA GLY A 563 -14.29 15.20 -1.06
C GLY A 563 -15.43 16.15 -1.43
N LEU A 564 -16.03 15.98 -2.62
CA LEU A 564 -17.15 16.80 -3.08
C LEU A 564 -18.36 16.75 -2.14
N LEU A 565 -18.49 15.68 -1.36
CA LEU A 565 -19.54 15.50 -0.35
C LEU A 565 -19.14 16.06 1.03
N GLY A 566 -18.01 16.77 1.12
CA GLY A 566 -17.52 17.44 2.32
C GLY A 566 -16.63 16.57 3.21
N ILE A 567 -16.26 15.35 2.78
CA ILE A 567 -15.43 14.42 3.55
C ILE A 567 -13.99 14.47 3.03
N THR A 568 -13.10 15.13 3.77
CA THR A 568 -11.71 15.35 3.35
C THR A 568 -10.72 14.35 3.93
N GLU A 569 -11.10 13.57 4.93
CA GLU A 569 -10.24 12.62 5.63
C GLU A 569 -9.56 11.64 4.67
N PRO A 570 -10.26 11.01 3.70
CA PRO A 570 -9.62 10.14 2.72
C PRO A 570 -8.57 10.86 1.86
N ILE A 571 -8.81 12.12 1.52
CA ILE A 571 -7.89 12.95 0.72
C ILE A 571 -6.67 13.35 1.55
N LEU A 572 -6.90 13.84 2.77
CA LEU A 572 -5.87 14.30 3.69
C LEU A 572 -4.92 13.15 4.04
N TYR A 573 -5.44 12.06 4.59
CA TYR A 573 -4.61 10.94 5.05
C TYR A 573 -4.10 10.07 3.91
N GLY A 574 -4.88 9.94 2.83
CA GLY A 574 -4.51 9.09 1.69
C GLY A 574 -3.47 9.72 0.76
N VAL A 575 -3.51 11.05 0.56
CA VAL A 575 -2.66 11.71 -0.46
C VAL A 575 -2.02 13.01 0.03
N ASN A 576 -2.80 14.00 0.46
CA ASN A 576 -2.31 15.36 0.65
C ASN A 576 -1.28 15.47 1.79
N PHE A 577 -1.52 14.81 2.93
CA PHE A 577 -0.61 14.81 4.07
C PHE A 577 0.65 13.97 3.83
N PRO A 578 0.59 12.72 3.32
CA PRO A 578 1.77 11.96 2.94
C PRO A 578 2.67 12.71 1.94
N LYS A 579 2.09 13.36 0.93
CA LYS A 579 2.83 14.11 -0.10
C LYS A 579 3.21 15.54 0.33
N ARG A 580 2.66 16.04 1.45
CA ARG A 580 2.88 17.36 2.10
C ARG A 580 2.56 18.60 1.25
N LYS A 581 3.10 18.68 0.03
CA LYS A 581 2.94 19.82 -0.87
C LYS A 581 1.48 20.09 -1.26
N PRO A 582 0.66 19.07 -1.58
CA PRO A 582 -0.75 19.31 -1.85
C PRO A 582 -1.48 19.84 -0.61
N LEU A 583 -1.14 19.36 0.59
CA LEU A 583 -1.70 19.93 1.83
C LEU A 583 -1.42 21.43 1.93
N TYR A 584 -0.16 21.84 1.75
CA TYR A 584 0.24 23.26 1.79
C TYR A 584 -0.46 24.09 0.71
N ALA A 585 -0.59 23.54 -0.50
CA ALA A 585 -1.32 24.22 -1.57
C ALA A 585 -2.78 24.47 -1.20
N GLY A 586 -3.46 23.49 -0.60
CA GLY A 586 -4.81 23.66 -0.08
C GLY A 586 -4.88 24.67 1.07
N CYS A 587 -3.91 24.67 2.00
CA CYS A 587 -3.85 25.68 3.06
C CYS A 587 -3.69 27.11 2.50
N ILE A 588 -2.86 27.29 1.47
CA ILE A 588 -2.65 28.57 0.81
C ILE A 588 -3.91 29.03 0.08
N GLY A 589 -4.58 28.14 -0.67
CA GLY A 589 -5.84 28.51 -1.31
C GLY A 589 -6.94 28.84 -0.31
N ALA A 590 -7.05 28.06 0.77
CA ALA A 590 -7.99 28.32 1.86
C ALA A 590 -7.72 29.66 2.54
N PHE A 591 -6.45 30.06 2.70
CA PHE A 591 -6.09 31.37 3.22
C PHE A 591 -6.72 32.51 2.41
N PHE A 592 -6.52 32.51 1.10
CA PHE A 592 -7.09 33.56 0.24
C PHE A 592 -8.61 33.49 0.17
N GLY A 593 -9.19 32.28 0.16
CA GLY A 593 -10.63 32.08 0.25
C GLY A 593 -11.24 32.68 1.52
N GLY A 594 -10.63 32.41 2.68
CA GLY A 594 -11.07 32.94 3.97
C GLY A 594 -10.92 34.47 4.04
N CYS A 595 -9.82 35.03 3.53
CA CYS A 595 -9.68 36.49 3.45
C CYS A 595 -10.80 37.13 2.62
N LEU A 596 -11.10 36.56 1.45
CA LEU A 596 -12.16 37.07 0.57
C LEU A 596 -13.55 36.92 1.21
N ALA A 597 -13.83 35.78 1.85
CA ALA A 597 -15.09 35.56 2.54
C ALA A 597 -15.34 36.61 3.62
N ASN A 598 -14.28 37.01 4.34
CA ASN A 598 -14.38 38.09 5.33
C ASN A 598 -14.55 39.47 4.68
N ILE A 599 -13.84 39.75 3.58
CA ILE A 599 -13.91 41.04 2.86
C ILE A 599 -15.30 41.25 2.26
N PHE A 600 -15.90 40.20 1.71
CA PHE A 600 -17.22 40.22 1.11
C PHE A 600 -18.36 39.97 2.09
N ASP A 601 -18.05 39.94 3.40
CA ASP A 601 -19.02 39.74 4.47
C ASP A 601 -19.95 38.54 4.22
N VAL A 602 -19.36 37.43 3.77
CA VAL A 602 -20.11 36.19 3.53
C VAL A 602 -20.56 35.64 4.88
N THR A 603 -21.87 35.56 5.05
CA THR A 603 -22.49 35.18 6.30
C THR A 603 -23.00 33.75 6.26
N GLN A 604 -22.96 33.10 7.42
CA GLN A 604 -23.56 31.79 7.63
C GLN A 604 -25.07 31.86 7.36
N ARG A 605 -25.55 30.84 6.68
CA ARG A 605 -26.97 30.60 6.41
C ARG A 605 -27.37 29.21 6.93
N PRO A 606 -28.67 28.89 7.03
CA PRO A 606 -29.14 27.56 7.37
C PRO A 606 -28.43 26.50 6.51
N GLY A 607 -27.89 25.47 7.15
CA GLY A 607 -27.00 24.52 6.49
C GLY A 607 -27.70 23.70 5.42
N GLY A 608 -27.16 23.69 4.19
CA GLY A 608 -27.68 22.92 3.05
C GLY A 608 -27.19 21.47 2.99
N GLY A 609 -26.41 21.03 3.97
CA GLY A 609 -25.76 19.72 4.00
C GLY A 609 -24.24 19.84 4.15
N LEU A 610 -23.48 18.91 3.56
CA LEU A 610 -22.02 18.91 3.56
C LEU A 610 -21.47 19.03 2.13
N GLY A 611 -20.27 19.61 2.00
CA GLY A 611 -19.57 19.73 0.72
C GLY A 611 -20.33 20.60 -0.28
N VAL A 612 -20.54 20.08 -1.49
CA VAL A 612 -21.27 20.79 -2.56
C VAL A 612 -22.70 21.15 -2.20
N PHE A 613 -23.34 20.41 -1.29
CA PHE A 613 -24.71 20.70 -0.85
C PHE A 613 -24.77 21.88 0.12
N ASP A 614 -23.71 22.12 0.89
CA ASP A 614 -23.61 23.27 1.78
C ASP A 614 -23.71 24.61 1.02
N VAL A 615 -23.29 24.61 -0.25
CA VAL A 615 -23.44 25.76 -1.17
C VAL A 615 -24.88 26.25 -1.24
N ILE A 616 -25.86 25.34 -1.26
CA ILE A 616 -27.28 25.68 -1.37
C ILE A 616 -27.74 26.45 -0.11
N GLY A 617 -27.19 26.08 1.05
CA GLY A 617 -27.44 26.79 2.30
C GLY A 617 -27.12 28.29 2.19
N PHE A 618 -26.03 28.65 1.52
CA PHE A 618 -25.62 30.06 1.36
C PHE A 618 -26.58 30.92 0.51
N PHE A 619 -27.50 30.31 -0.22
CA PHE A 619 -28.59 30.96 -0.95
C PHE A 619 -29.92 31.00 -0.16
N SER A 620 -29.91 30.58 1.09
CA SER A 620 -31.10 30.55 1.96
C SER A 620 -31.22 31.80 2.82
N ASP A 621 -32.44 32.06 3.31
CA ASP A 621 -32.71 33.11 4.28
C ASP A 621 -31.89 32.92 5.57
N PRO A 622 -31.47 33.99 6.24
CA PRO A 622 -30.72 33.86 7.50
C PRO A 622 -31.62 33.25 8.59
N LEU A 623 -31.02 32.53 9.55
CA LEU A 623 -31.75 31.91 10.66
C LEU A 623 -32.54 32.93 11.49
N ILE A 624 -31.98 34.12 11.64
CA ILE A 624 -32.60 35.26 12.31
C ILE A 624 -32.55 36.44 11.33
N PRO A 625 -33.67 37.15 11.09
CA PRO A 625 -33.67 38.36 10.28
C PRO A 625 -32.82 39.44 10.95
N VAL A 626 -31.74 39.85 10.29
CA VAL A 626 -30.88 40.94 10.75
C VAL A 626 -30.76 41.98 9.62
N GLU A 627 -30.98 43.24 9.94
CA GLU A 627 -30.85 44.34 8.98
C GLU A 627 -29.39 44.51 8.52
N GLY A 628 -29.20 44.89 7.25
CA GLY A 628 -27.87 45.12 6.66
C GLY A 628 -27.19 43.90 6.05
N LEU A 629 -27.80 42.70 6.13
CA LEU A 629 -27.28 41.51 5.46
C LEU A 629 -27.42 41.56 3.94
N HIS A 630 -26.49 40.93 3.25
CA HIS A 630 -26.62 40.68 1.82
C HIS A 630 -27.89 39.86 1.51
N ALA A 631 -28.58 40.22 0.43
CA ALA A 631 -29.65 39.40 -0.12
C ALA A 631 -29.14 37.99 -0.43
N ASN A 632 -29.98 36.97 -0.32
CA ASN A 632 -29.55 35.56 -0.36
C ASN A 632 -28.78 35.22 -1.64
N ASN A 633 -29.25 35.71 -2.79
CA ASN A 633 -28.60 35.51 -4.08
C ASN A 633 -27.20 36.15 -4.12
N VAL A 634 -27.03 37.31 -3.48
CA VAL A 634 -25.74 38.01 -3.39
C VAL A 634 -24.80 37.25 -2.47
N ASN A 635 -25.25 36.85 -1.28
CA ASN A 635 -24.45 36.08 -0.33
C ASN A 635 -23.96 34.76 -0.94
N GLY A 636 -24.86 33.99 -1.55
CA GLY A 636 -24.53 32.73 -2.22
C GLY A 636 -23.57 32.92 -3.40
N THR A 637 -23.74 33.99 -4.19
CA THR A 637 -22.83 34.29 -5.31
C THR A 637 -21.44 34.70 -4.83
N LEU A 638 -21.34 35.53 -3.78
CA LEU A 638 -20.06 35.92 -3.18
C LEU A 638 -19.34 34.72 -2.55
N TYR A 639 -20.09 33.82 -1.91
CA TYR A 639 -19.57 32.55 -1.43
C TYR A 639 -19.00 31.69 -2.57
N LEU A 640 -19.74 31.53 -3.68
CA LEU A 640 -19.27 30.80 -4.87
C LEU A 640 -18.00 31.43 -5.46
N LEU A 641 -17.91 32.76 -5.49
CA LEU A 641 -16.70 33.48 -5.91
C LEU A 641 -15.52 33.11 -5.00
N CYS A 642 -15.70 33.10 -3.68
CA CYS A 642 -14.67 32.71 -2.72
C CYS A 642 -14.21 31.25 -2.93
N CYS A 643 -15.15 30.31 -3.14
CA CYS A 643 -14.83 28.94 -3.49
C CYS A 643 -14.08 28.84 -4.83
N GLY A 644 -14.50 29.58 -5.86
CA GLY A 644 -13.86 29.60 -7.17
C GLY A 644 -12.41 30.06 -7.11
N VAL A 645 -12.15 31.17 -6.40
CA VAL A 645 -10.77 31.67 -6.18
C VAL A 645 -9.95 30.67 -5.38
N THR A 646 -10.52 30.09 -4.33
CA THR A 646 -9.87 29.06 -3.52
C THR A 646 -9.44 27.85 -4.35
N ILE A 647 -10.33 27.37 -5.21
CA ILE A 647 -10.08 26.22 -6.10
C ILE A 647 -8.97 26.57 -7.10
N ALA A 648 -9.06 27.73 -7.76
CA ALA A 648 -8.09 28.18 -8.75
C ALA A 648 -6.68 28.30 -8.14
N ILE A 649 -6.55 28.97 -7.00
CA ILE A 649 -5.27 29.14 -6.29
C ILE A 649 -4.74 27.77 -5.83
N SER A 650 -5.57 26.93 -5.23
CA SER A 650 -5.14 25.62 -4.73
C SER A 650 -4.64 24.71 -5.86
N ILE A 651 -5.33 24.68 -7.01
CA ILE A 651 -4.89 23.94 -8.19
C ILE A 651 -3.55 24.50 -8.67
N PHE A 652 -3.46 25.80 -8.91
CA PHE A 652 -2.26 26.44 -9.44
C PHE A 652 -1.04 26.23 -8.52
N VAL A 653 -1.20 26.49 -7.22
CA VAL A 653 -0.14 26.31 -6.24
C VAL A 653 0.25 24.83 -6.10
N SER A 654 -0.71 23.91 -6.13
CA SER A 654 -0.41 22.47 -6.09
C SER A 654 0.41 22.04 -7.31
N MET A 655 0.02 22.49 -8.50
CA MET A 655 0.76 22.25 -9.74
C MET A 655 2.17 22.84 -9.70
N ALA A 656 2.32 24.05 -9.16
CA ALA A 656 3.61 24.74 -9.06
C ALA A 656 4.55 24.12 -8.01
N LEU A 657 4.02 23.71 -6.85
CA LEU A 657 4.80 23.11 -5.77
C LEU A 657 5.15 21.65 -6.04
N TYR A 658 4.24 20.88 -6.64
CA TYR A 658 4.43 19.45 -6.86
C TYR A 658 5.54 19.17 -7.86
N LYS A 659 6.44 18.27 -7.46
CA LYS A 659 7.51 17.74 -8.30
C LYS A 659 7.61 16.27 -7.95
N GLU A 660 7.48 15.40 -8.95
CA GLU A 660 7.47 13.94 -8.79
C GLU A 660 8.75 13.49 -8.06
N LYS A 661 9.91 13.76 -8.70
CA LYS A 661 11.23 13.50 -8.14
C LYS A 661 12.04 14.79 -8.03
N THR A 662 12.74 14.96 -6.91
CA THR A 662 13.76 16.02 -6.79
C THR A 662 15.02 15.59 -7.54
N ASN A 663 15.57 16.46 -8.39
CA ASN A 663 16.83 16.23 -9.09
C ASN A 663 17.98 16.04 -8.09
N GLU A 664 18.88 15.11 -8.41
CA GLU A 664 20.13 14.78 -7.73
C GLU A 664 20.95 16.04 -7.42
N LYS A 665 21.09 16.98 -8.37
CA LYS A 665 21.75 18.29 -8.13
C LYS A 665 21.13 19.06 -6.97
N ALA A 666 19.80 19.13 -6.92
CA ALA A 666 19.10 19.87 -5.88
C ALA A 666 19.23 19.20 -4.51
N LEU A 667 19.28 17.86 -4.49
CA LEU A 667 19.52 17.07 -3.28
C LEU A 667 20.95 17.29 -2.76
N PHE A 668 21.96 17.26 -3.64
CA PHE A 668 23.34 17.59 -3.27
C PHE A 668 23.49 19.01 -2.73
N ILE A 669 22.85 20.02 -3.36
CA ILE A 669 22.85 21.39 -2.83
C ILE A 669 22.21 21.45 -1.43
N LYS A 670 21.08 20.76 -1.21
CA LYS A 670 20.43 20.73 0.09
C LYS A 670 21.33 20.10 1.15
N PHE A 671 21.97 18.98 0.81
CA PHE A 671 22.91 18.30 1.69
C PHE A 671 24.11 19.22 2.02
N PHE A 672 24.69 19.84 1.01
CA PHE A 672 25.81 20.77 1.13
C PHE A 672 25.48 22.01 1.97
N ASN A 673 24.41 22.74 1.64
CA ASN A 673 23.98 23.92 2.40
C ASN A 673 23.74 23.61 3.87
N LYS A 674 23.32 22.37 4.17
CA LYS A 674 23.07 21.93 5.52
C LYS A 674 24.36 21.64 6.29
N ILE A 675 25.36 21.04 5.67
CA ILE A 675 26.70 20.88 6.26
C ILE A 675 27.28 22.25 6.64
N ILE A 676 27.16 23.25 5.74
CA ILE A 676 27.59 24.62 6.02
C ILE A 676 26.82 25.22 7.19
N PHE A 677 25.49 25.06 7.20
CA PHE A 677 24.66 25.62 8.27
C PHE A 677 25.07 25.09 9.65
N ILE A 678 25.45 23.81 9.74
CA ILE A 678 25.96 23.19 10.97
C ILE A 678 27.28 23.83 11.39
N LYS A 679 28.25 23.90 10.48
CA LYS A 679 29.57 24.46 10.78
C LYS A 679 29.54 25.95 11.09
N LYS A 680 28.66 26.72 10.44
CA LYS A 680 28.42 28.13 10.80
C LYS A 680 27.87 28.25 12.22
N GLN A 681 27.03 27.30 12.65
CA GLN A 681 26.57 27.25 14.04
C GLN A 681 27.65 26.82 15.03
N GLU A 682 28.75 26.19 14.62
CA GLU A 682 29.89 25.88 15.49
C GLU A 682 30.83 27.09 15.70
N ASN A 683 30.65 28.22 14.98
CA ASN A 683 31.58 29.38 14.95
C ASN A 683 32.98 29.05 14.39
N VAL A 684 33.10 28.01 13.57
CA VAL A 684 34.40 27.51 13.07
C VAL A 684 34.79 28.14 11.72
N LEU A 685 33.88 28.84 11.05
CA LEU A 685 34.08 29.28 9.66
C LEU A 685 34.73 30.67 9.55
N ASN A 686 35.94 30.74 9.01
CA ASN A 686 36.63 31.97 8.62
C ASN A 686 36.17 32.45 7.22
N ASP A 687 36.39 33.74 6.89
CA ASP A 687 35.92 34.32 5.61
C ASP A 687 36.53 33.64 4.36
N GLU A 688 37.78 33.16 4.45
CA GLU A 688 38.44 32.37 3.40
C GLU A 688 37.77 31.00 3.19
N GLU A 689 37.38 30.32 4.27
CA GLU A 689 36.70 29.03 4.22
C GLU A 689 35.29 29.20 3.63
N VAL A 690 34.62 30.33 3.88
CA VAL A 690 33.33 30.65 3.26
C VAL A 690 33.45 30.79 1.75
N ILE A 691 34.55 31.37 1.25
CA ILE A 691 34.82 31.49 -0.19
C ILE A 691 35.13 30.11 -0.79
N LEU A 692 35.97 29.31 -0.12
CA LEU A 692 36.32 27.96 -0.54
C LEU A 692 35.09 27.04 -0.62
N VAL A 693 34.20 27.14 0.36
CA VAL A 693 32.91 26.45 0.42
C VAL A 693 31.98 26.89 -0.74
N LYS A 694 31.93 28.19 -1.08
CA LYS A 694 31.18 28.65 -2.26
C LYS A 694 31.73 28.07 -3.56
N ASN A 695 33.04 27.90 -3.67
CA ASN A 695 33.69 27.29 -4.84
C ASN A 695 33.42 25.79 -4.92
N LEU A 696 33.48 25.07 -3.80
CA LEU A 696 33.14 23.63 -3.73
C LEU A 696 31.66 23.37 -4.07
N LYS A 697 30.76 24.29 -3.70
CA LYS A 697 29.36 24.25 -4.15
C LYS A 697 29.24 24.29 -5.67
N LYS A 698 30.04 25.15 -6.32
CA LYS A 698 30.07 25.24 -7.79
C LYS A 698 30.65 23.96 -8.40
N GLU A 699 31.68 23.39 -7.79
CA GLU A 699 32.30 22.12 -8.20
C GLU A 699 31.28 20.96 -8.16
N ILE A 700 30.57 20.78 -7.04
CA ILE A 700 29.50 19.76 -6.89
C ILE A 700 28.40 19.94 -7.95
N LEU A 701 28.06 21.19 -8.28
CA LEU A 701 27.08 21.50 -9.32
C LEU A 701 27.57 21.21 -10.74
N SER A 702 28.87 21.35 -11.00
CA SER A 702 29.49 21.00 -12.28
C SER A 702 29.74 19.50 -12.45
N ASN A 703 29.90 18.76 -11.34
CA ASN A 703 30.13 17.31 -11.35
C ASN A 703 28.99 16.49 -11.98
N ILE A 704 27.79 17.09 -12.07
CA ILE A 704 26.65 16.51 -12.75
C ILE A 704 26.45 17.29 -14.05
N SER A 705 26.72 16.66 -15.19
CA SER A 705 26.62 17.33 -16.49
C SER A 705 25.16 17.56 -16.91
N LYS A 706 24.92 18.52 -17.82
CA LYS A 706 23.58 18.72 -18.40
C LYS A 706 23.12 17.48 -19.18
N GLU A 707 24.06 16.76 -19.81
CA GLU A 707 23.78 15.56 -20.59
C GLU A 707 23.39 14.37 -19.72
N GLN A 708 24.09 14.13 -18.60
CA GLN A 708 23.72 13.10 -17.62
C GLN A 708 22.29 13.33 -17.08
N ILE A 709 21.92 14.57 -16.79
CA ILE A 709 20.54 14.90 -16.36
C ILE A 709 19.53 14.61 -17.47
N LYS A 710 19.86 14.91 -18.73
CA LYS A 710 19.00 14.66 -19.88
C LYS A 710 18.80 13.15 -20.10
N GLN A 711 19.86 12.36 -19.99
CA GLN A 711 19.82 10.90 -20.06
C GLN A 711 19.02 10.30 -18.90
N LEU A 712 19.26 10.74 -17.66
CA LEU A 712 18.47 10.28 -16.49
C LEU A 712 16.98 10.63 -16.63
N LYS A 713 16.64 11.80 -17.18
CA LYS A 713 15.24 12.17 -17.48
C LYS A 713 14.61 11.30 -18.57
N LEU A 714 15.38 10.90 -19.57
CA LEU A 714 14.92 9.98 -20.61
C LEU A 714 14.63 8.60 -20.01
N GLN A 715 15.55 8.08 -19.18
CA GLN A 715 15.36 6.81 -18.49
C GLN A 715 14.19 6.87 -17.50
N GLU A 716 14.01 7.98 -16.78
CA GLU A 716 12.85 8.23 -15.94
C GLU A 716 11.52 8.17 -16.73
N LYS A 717 11.50 8.70 -17.96
CA LYS A 717 10.33 8.59 -18.85
C LYS A 717 10.04 7.13 -19.23
N ASN A 718 11.07 6.33 -19.45
CA ASN A 718 10.92 4.90 -19.78
C ASN A 718 10.42 4.10 -18.57
N ILE A 719 10.98 4.35 -17.38
CA ILE A 719 10.51 3.78 -16.10
C ILE A 719 9.04 4.10 -15.86
N VAL A 720 8.64 5.36 -16.03
CA VAL A 720 7.23 5.77 -15.89
C VAL A 720 6.34 5.05 -16.90
N ASN A 721 6.81 4.84 -18.13
CA ASN A 721 6.06 4.09 -19.14
C ASN A 721 5.90 2.62 -18.76
N HIS A 722 6.96 1.97 -18.25
CA HIS A 722 6.92 0.60 -17.75
C HIS A 722 5.88 0.44 -16.63
N GLN A 723 5.97 1.25 -15.58
CA GLN A 723 4.99 1.25 -14.48
C GLN A 723 3.56 1.52 -14.97
N LYS A 724 3.43 2.31 -16.04
CA LYS A 724 2.14 2.57 -16.68
C LYS A 724 1.55 1.31 -17.33
N GLN A 725 2.37 0.43 -17.89
CA GLN A 725 1.92 -0.84 -18.46
C GLN A 725 1.67 -1.88 -17.37
N GLU A 726 2.50 -1.95 -16.34
CA GLU A 726 2.25 -2.81 -15.17
C GLU A 726 0.90 -2.50 -14.52
N ALA A 727 0.60 -1.22 -14.29
CA ALA A 727 -0.68 -0.80 -13.74
C ALA A 727 -1.87 -1.15 -14.66
N ASN A 728 -1.66 -1.19 -15.98
CA ASN A 728 -2.69 -1.63 -16.93
C ASN A 728 -2.93 -3.14 -16.83
N LEU A 729 -1.85 -3.94 -16.73
CA LEU A 729 -1.90 -5.38 -16.56
C LEU A 729 -2.59 -5.74 -15.23
N GLU A 730 -2.18 -5.15 -14.11
CA GLU A 730 -2.83 -5.33 -12.81
C GLU A 730 -4.33 -5.00 -12.87
N PHE A 731 -4.70 -3.94 -13.57
CA PHE A 731 -6.11 -3.57 -13.74
C PHE A 731 -6.88 -4.60 -14.57
N TYR A 732 -6.29 -5.09 -15.65
CA TYR A 732 -6.87 -6.13 -16.48
C TYR A 732 -7.10 -7.42 -15.67
N LEU A 733 -6.06 -7.87 -14.94
CA LEU A 733 -6.13 -9.03 -14.05
C LEU A 733 -7.24 -8.89 -13.01
N LYS A 734 -7.27 -7.78 -12.27
CA LYS A 734 -8.31 -7.52 -11.25
C LYS A 734 -9.72 -7.47 -11.84
N LYS A 735 -9.88 -6.89 -13.03
CA LYS A 735 -11.18 -6.85 -13.72
C LYS A 735 -11.64 -8.25 -14.12
N ASN A 736 -10.72 -9.09 -14.59
CA ASN A 736 -11.02 -10.48 -14.95
C ASN A 736 -11.30 -11.33 -13.71
N GLU A 737 -10.57 -11.13 -12.61
CA GLU A 737 -10.82 -11.77 -11.31
C GLU A 737 -12.24 -11.49 -10.80
N ILE A 738 -12.66 -10.21 -10.78
CA ILE A 738 -14.03 -9.84 -10.36
C ILE A 738 -15.09 -10.49 -11.28
N LYS A 739 -14.83 -10.57 -12.59
CA LYS A 739 -15.74 -11.24 -13.52
C LYS A 739 -15.78 -12.74 -13.27
N ARG A 740 -14.62 -13.36 -13.03
CA ARG A 740 -14.48 -14.77 -12.71
C ARG A 740 -15.25 -15.11 -11.43
N ASP A 741 -15.10 -14.32 -10.37
CA ASP A 741 -15.83 -14.51 -9.11
C ASP A 741 -17.34 -14.43 -9.29
N LYS A 742 -17.81 -13.44 -10.08
CA LYS A 742 -19.24 -13.32 -10.42
C LYS A 742 -19.75 -14.54 -11.18
N LEU A 743 -18.99 -15.02 -12.17
CA LEU A 743 -19.35 -16.22 -12.93
C LEU A 743 -19.26 -17.47 -12.05
N MET A 744 -18.26 -17.59 -11.18
CA MET A 744 -18.16 -18.69 -10.20
C MET A 744 -19.40 -18.73 -9.29
N LEU A 745 -19.87 -17.58 -8.81
CA LEU A 745 -21.10 -17.49 -8.02
C LEU A 745 -22.34 -17.86 -8.84
N GLN A 746 -22.42 -17.43 -10.10
CA GLN A 746 -23.51 -17.76 -11.01
C GLN A 746 -23.54 -19.26 -11.34
N GLY A 747 -22.38 -19.87 -11.57
CA GLY A 747 -22.22 -21.30 -11.81
C GLY A 747 -22.59 -22.12 -10.59
N LYS A 748 -22.14 -21.73 -9.40
CA LYS A 748 -22.55 -22.34 -8.12
C LYS A 748 -24.07 -22.24 -7.88
N LYS A 749 -24.69 -21.09 -8.13
CA LYS A 749 -26.15 -20.93 -8.04
C LYS A 749 -26.89 -21.77 -9.09
N ALA A 750 -26.36 -21.86 -10.30
CA ALA A 750 -26.93 -22.69 -11.35
C ALA A 750 -26.87 -24.17 -10.99
N MET A 751 -25.75 -24.64 -10.43
CA MET A 751 -25.61 -25.99 -9.90
C MET A 751 -26.57 -26.27 -8.73
N LYS A 752 -26.69 -25.33 -7.78
CA LYS A 752 -27.63 -25.45 -6.65
C LYS A 752 -29.10 -25.53 -7.08
N ASN A 753 -29.44 -24.87 -8.18
CA ASN A 753 -30.79 -24.86 -8.75
C ASN A 753 -30.97 -25.93 -9.84
N GLU A 754 -30.05 -26.91 -9.94
CA GLU A 754 -30.06 -28.00 -10.94
C GLU A 754 -30.11 -27.53 -12.41
N ASN A 755 -29.73 -26.28 -12.68
CA ASN A 755 -29.70 -25.70 -14.02
C ASN A 755 -28.33 -25.93 -14.68
N ILE A 756 -28.14 -27.16 -15.19
CA ILE A 756 -26.88 -27.65 -15.77
C ILE A 756 -26.48 -26.86 -17.04
N GLU A 757 -27.45 -26.46 -17.86
CA GLU A 757 -27.18 -25.68 -19.08
C GLU A 757 -26.55 -24.32 -18.76
N LYS A 758 -27.11 -23.63 -17.77
CA LYS A 758 -26.58 -22.35 -17.30
C LYS A 758 -25.21 -22.53 -16.61
N ALA A 759 -25.00 -23.63 -15.88
CA ALA A 759 -23.70 -23.94 -15.30
C ALA A 759 -22.63 -24.16 -16.37
N ASN A 760 -22.92 -24.94 -17.42
CA ASN A 760 -22.03 -25.16 -18.58
C ASN A 760 -21.70 -23.86 -19.31
N LYS A 761 -22.72 -23.04 -19.60
CA LYS A 761 -22.51 -21.72 -20.23
C LYS A 761 -21.61 -20.83 -19.39
N THR A 762 -21.79 -20.86 -18.07
CA THR A 762 -20.98 -20.07 -17.13
C THR A 762 -19.54 -20.59 -17.03
N ALA A 763 -19.35 -21.91 -17.05
CA ALA A 763 -18.04 -22.55 -17.06
C ALA A 763 -17.24 -22.20 -18.32
N LEU A 764 -17.90 -22.19 -19.49
CA LEU A 764 -17.29 -21.78 -20.75
C LEU A 764 -16.88 -20.30 -20.73
N LEU A 765 -17.70 -19.43 -20.14
CA LEU A 765 -17.35 -18.02 -19.96
C LEU A 765 -16.14 -17.82 -19.05
N ILE A 766 -16.00 -18.64 -18.00
CA ILE A 766 -14.80 -18.63 -17.13
C ILE A 766 -13.56 -19.06 -17.92
N LYS A 767 -13.66 -20.16 -18.68
CA LYS A 767 -12.57 -20.64 -19.54
C LYS A 767 -12.13 -19.59 -20.56
N ASN A 768 -13.07 -18.84 -21.14
CA ASN A 768 -12.77 -17.77 -22.09
C ASN A 768 -12.15 -16.52 -21.44
N LEU A 769 -12.42 -16.26 -20.15
CA LEU A 769 -11.73 -15.20 -19.39
C LEU A 769 -10.25 -15.51 -19.17
N ASP A 770 -9.92 -16.79 -19.08
CA ASP A 770 -8.55 -17.29 -18.96
C ASP A 770 -7.81 -17.34 -20.31
N SER A 771 -8.39 -16.76 -21.37
CA SER A 771 -7.75 -16.70 -22.69
C SER A 771 -6.38 -16.01 -22.61
N LEU A 772 -5.33 -16.79 -22.85
CA LEU A 772 -3.93 -16.38 -22.76
C LEU A 772 -3.60 -15.21 -23.69
N ILE A 773 -4.27 -15.11 -24.85
CA ILE A 773 -3.99 -14.11 -25.90
C ILE A 773 -3.98 -12.66 -25.38
N LYS A 774 -4.98 -12.26 -24.59
CA LYS A 774 -5.02 -10.88 -24.05
C LYS A 774 -4.05 -10.69 -22.90
N LEU A 775 -3.82 -11.72 -22.10
CA LEU A 775 -2.83 -11.67 -21.04
C LEU A 775 -1.43 -11.49 -21.64
N GLU A 776 -1.11 -12.26 -22.69
CA GLU A 776 0.11 -12.16 -23.51
C GLU A 776 0.29 -10.78 -24.13
N GLU A 777 -0.79 -10.17 -24.64
CA GLU A 777 -0.73 -8.80 -25.16
C GLU A 777 -0.30 -7.78 -24.08
N TYR A 778 -0.88 -7.88 -22.87
CA TYR A 778 -0.52 -6.99 -21.76
C TYR A 778 0.87 -7.29 -21.20
N THR A 779 1.26 -8.56 -21.06
CA THR A 779 2.59 -8.95 -20.58
C THR A 779 3.67 -8.56 -21.59
N SER A 780 3.43 -8.73 -22.89
CA SER A 780 4.31 -8.26 -23.97
C SER A 780 4.47 -6.73 -23.94
N LYS A 781 3.40 -5.97 -23.70
CA LYS A 781 3.50 -4.51 -23.53
C LYS A 781 4.34 -4.11 -22.31
N VAL A 782 4.32 -4.90 -21.23
CA VAL A 782 5.17 -4.69 -20.06
C VAL A 782 6.62 -4.99 -20.40
N SER A 783 6.93 -6.16 -20.97
CA SER A 783 8.30 -6.54 -21.32
C SER A 783 8.94 -5.56 -22.32
N LEU A 784 8.22 -5.18 -23.38
CA LEU A 784 8.69 -4.17 -24.35
C LEU A 784 8.92 -2.78 -23.73
N ALA A 785 8.22 -2.46 -22.63
CA ALA A 785 8.44 -1.21 -21.91
C ALA A 785 9.63 -1.31 -20.96
N GLU A 786 9.88 -2.49 -20.38
CA GLU A 786 11.03 -2.80 -19.53
C GLU A 786 12.34 -2.79 -20.34
N GLU A 787 12.35 -3.41 -21.53
CA GLU A 787 13.51 -3.43 -22.44
C GLU A 787 14.00 -2.03 -22.83
N LYS A 788 13.13 -1.03 -22.82
CA LYS A 788 13.49 0.37 -23.10
C LYS A 788 14.25 1.04 -21.93
N ILE A 789 14.26 0.43 -20.75
CA ILE A 789 14.98 0.93 -19.58
C ILE A 789 16.42 0.42 -19.66
N ASN A 790 17.38 1.33 -19.83
CA ASN A 790 18.79 0.97 -19.81
C ASN A 790 19.34 1.08 -18.38
N PHE A 791 19.17 0.02 -17.59
CA PHE A 791 19.68 -0.04 -16.20
C PHE A 791 21.20 0.08 -16.13
N SER A 792 21.94 -0.44 -17.12
CA SER A 792 23.40 -0.30 -17.18
C SER A 792 23.81 1.17 -17.23
N LEU A 793 23.21 1.94 -18.13
CA LEU A 793 23.47 3.38 -18.27
C LEU A 793 23.05 4.15 -17.01
N ILE A 794 21.91 3.80 -16.38
CA ILE A 794 21.50 4.43 -15.12
C ILE A 794 22.57 4.20 -14.06
N ASN A 795 23.02 2.96 -13.89
CA ASN A 795 24.02 2.59 -12.89
C ASN A 795 25.37 3.27 -13.16
N GLU A 796 25.81 3.33 -14.41
CA GLU A 796 27.02 4.03 -14.83
C GLU A 796 26.95 5.52 -14.44
N ILE A 797 25.90 6.23 -14.86
CA ILE A 797 25.71 7.65 -14.51
C ILE A 797 25.63 7.85 -12.99
N CYS A 798 24.89 7.01 -12.28
CA CYS A 798 24.77 7.11 -10.82
C CYS A 798 26.12 6.90 -10.12
N ASN A 799 26.92 5.94 -10.57
CA ASN A 799 28.25 5.66 -10.02
C ASN A 799 29.22 6.80 -10.33
N GLU A 800 29.20 7.37 -11.54
CA GLU A 800 30.02 8.55 -11.87
C GLU A 800 29.67 9.76 -10.99
N ILE A 801 28.37 10.04 -10.84
CA ILE A 801 27.88 11.13 -9.99
C ILE A 801 28.31 10.90 -8.55
N TYR A 802 28.21 9.67 -8.05
CA TYR A 802 28.67 9.29 -6.72
C TYR A 802 30.18 9.53 -6.54
N LEU A 803 31.03 8.97 -7.40
CA LEU A 803 32.49 9.07 -7.27
C LEU A 803 32.99 10.51 -7.36
N LYS A 804 32.50 11.28 -8.35
CA LYS A 804 32.89 12.70 -8.53
C LYS A 804 32.50 13.54 -7.32
N ASN A 805 31.28 13.37 -6.81
CA ASN A 805 30.83 14.14 -5.66
C ASN A 805 31.46 13.68 -4.35
N LEU A 806 31.71 12.39 -4.15
CA LEU A 806 32.43 11.88 -2.99
C LEU A 806 33.80 12.55 -2.87
N ASN A 807 34.54 12.69 -3.97
CA ASN A 807 35.83 13.38 -3.98
C ASN A 807 35.70 14.86 -3.58
N SER A 808 34.74 15.60 -4.15
CA SER A 808 34.52 17.00 -3.78
C SER A 808 34.07 17.15 -2.32
N PHE A 809 33.25 16.23 -1.80
CA PHE A 809 32.85 16.22 -0.40
C PHE A 809 34.01 15.83 0.53
N ASN A 810 34.92 14.93 0.14
CA ASN A 810 36.12 14.61 0.92
C ASN A 810 37.03 15.82 1.10
N LYS A 811 37.18 16.68 0.07
CA LYS A 811 37.88 17.97 0.22
C LYS A 811 37.20 18.86 1.26
N VAL A 812 35.86 18.95 1.21
CA VAL A 812 35.06 19.69 2.20
C VAL A 812 35.30 19.14 3.61
N PHE A 813 35.39 17.82 3.77
CA PHE A 813 35.62 17.20 5.07
C PHE A 813 37.02 17.44 5.61
N GLN A 814 38.04 17.42 4.75
CA GLN A 814 39.40 17.78 5.13
C GLN A 814 39.47 19.23 5.64
N ILE A 815 38.83 20.17 4.95
CA ILE A 815 38.78 21.59 5.36
C ILE A 815 38.10 21.74 6.73
N PHE A 816 37.06 20.95 7.00
CA PHE A 816 36.30 21.05 8.24
C PHE A 816 36.75 20.10 9.37
N GLU A 817 37.88 19.42 9.20
CA GLU A 817 38.39 18.35 10.08
C GLU A 817 37.33 17.29 10.44
N LEU A 818 36.38 17.06 9.53
CA LEU A 818 35.35 16.05 9.70
C LEU A 818 36.01 14.69 9.42
N LYS A 819 36.11 13.81 10.43
CA LYS A 819 36.52 12.42 10.23
C LYS A 819 35.69 11.81 9.09
N ASN A 820 36.30 10.97 8.26
CA ASN A 820 35.62 10.19 7.22
C ASN A 820 34.55 9.29 7.87
N ASP A 821 33.37 9.83 8.11
CA ASP A 821 32.24 9.12 8.70
C ASP A 821 31.54 8.34 7.58
N ILE A 822 31.58 7.01 7.70
CA ILE A 822 30.95 6.00 6.82
C ILE A 822 29.47 6.35 6.50
N GLU A 823 28.80 7.14 7.33
CA GLU A 823 27.40 7.55 7.14
C GLU A 823 27.18 8.64 6.08
N ILE A 824 28.18 9.47 5.81
CA ILE A 824 28.11 10.50 4.77
C ILE A 824 28.21 9.88 3.38
N ASP A 825 29.06 8.87 3.23
CA ASP A 825 29.13 8.04 2.03
C ASP A 825 27.73 7.49 1.68
N ASN A 826 27.03 6.92 2.66
CA ASN A 826 25.65 6.44 2.49
C ASN A 826 24.69 7.57 2.06
N TYR A 827 24.85 8.80 2.55
CA TYR A 827 24.07 9.95 2.09
C TYR A 827 24.33 10.26 0.61
N ILE A 828 25.59 10.31 0.19
CA ILE A 828 25.98 10.61 -1.20
C ILE A 828 25.49 9.49 -2.13
N LYS A 829 25.66 8.22 -1.73
CA LYS A 829 25.13 7.05 -2.45
C LYS A 829 23.62 7.13 -2.64
N ASN A 830 22.87 7.41 -1.57
CA ASN A 830 21.42 7.57 -1.64
C ASN A 830 20.98 8.72 -2.55
N ILE A 831 21.71 9.85 -2.54
CA ILE A 831 21.42 10.97 -3.43
C ILE A 831 21.71 10.61 -4.89
N SER A 832 22.85 9.97 -5.16
CA SER A 832 23.23 9.57 -6.52
C SER A 832 22.28 8.54 -7.11
N ARG A 833 21.80 7.59 -6.30
CA ARG A 833 20.87 6.52 -6.70
C ARG A 833 19.39 6.89 -6.53
N ASN A 834 19.10 8.18 -6.35
CA ASN A 834 17.75 8.69 -6.10
C ASN A 834 16.74 8.30 -7.21
N ILE A 835 17.15 8.16 -8.48
CA ILE A 835 16.25 7.65 -9.53
C ILE A 835 15.77 6.22 -9.26
N LEU A 836 16.65 5.31 -8.85
CA LEU A 836 16.32 3.92 -8.58
C LEU A 836 15.53 3.80 -7.27
N ILE A 837 15.95 4.54 -6.24
CA ILE A 837 15.29 4.55 -4.94
C ILE A 837 13.88 5.13 -5.02
N HIS A 838 13.70 6.26 -5.73
CA HIS A 838 12.41 6.93 -5.84
C HIS A 838 11.36 6.05 -6.53
N TRP A 839 11.76 5.32 -7.57
CA TRP A 839 10.87 4.46 -8.34
C TRP A 839 10.80 3.01 -7.81
N GLY A 840 11.43 2.72 -6.66
CA GLY A 840 11.29 1.44 -5.95
C GLY A 840 12.16 0.29 -6.47
N TYR A 841 13.12 0.55 -7.35
CA TYR A 841 14.07 -0.46 -7.83
C TYR A 841 15.19 -0.74 -6.82
N GLU A 842 15.48 0.21 -5.94
CA GLU A 842 16.45 0.04 -4.85
C GLU A 842 15.88 0.54 -3.51
N LYS A 843 16.28 -0.09 -2.40
CA LYS A 843 16.00 0.43 -1.07
C LYS A 843 17.06 1.48 -0.69
N PRO A 844 16.67 2.57 -0.01
CA PRO A 844 17.66 3.51 0.51
C PRO A 844 18.55 2.83 1.54
N ILE A 845 19.84 3.12 1.51
CA ILE A 845 20.81 2.64 2.49
C ILE A 845 20.50 3.31 3.84
N GLU A 846 20.40 2.52 4.91
CA GLU A 846 20.13 3.04 6.24
C GLU A 846 21.27 3.94 6.76
N ILE A 847 20.88 4.98 7.49
CA ILE A 847 21.78 5.95 8.10
C ILE A 847 21.45 5.99 9.59
N LYS A 848 22.41 5.66 10.46
CA LYS A 848 22.18 5.58 11.91
C LYS A 848 21.94 6.99 12.48
N GLU A 849 21.03 7.11 13.44
CA GLU A 849 20.56 8.43 13.93
C GLU A 849 21.60 9.21 14.74
N GLU A 850 22.54 8.54 15.40
CA GLU A 850 23.46 9.16 16.38
C GLU A 850 24.46 10.14 15.75
N LYS A 851 24.76 10.01 14.46
CA LYS A 851 25.65 10.92 13.71
C LYS A 851 24.94 11.65 12.56
N ASN A 852 23.61 11.67 12.60
CA ASN A 852 22.86 12.42 11.61
C ASN A 852 23.18 13.91 11.75
N ALA A 853 23.69 14.53 10.68
CA ALA A 853 23.95 15.97 10.60
C ALA A 853 22.74 16.83 11.07
N TYR A 854 21.49 16.32 10.96
CA TYR A 854 20.29 16.98 11.51
C TYR A 854 20.27 17.04 13.05
N LEU A 855 20.71 15.97 13.72
CA LEU A 855 20.75 15.85 15.18
C LEU A 855 21.96 16.58 15.77
N ILE A 856 23.11 16.52 15.10
CA ILE A 856 24.31 17.29 15.47
C ILE A 856 23.98 18.80 15.47
N ALA A 857 23.32 19.32 14.42
CA ALA A 857 22.85 20.71 14.36
C ALA A 857 21.93 21.09 15.53
N ALA A 858 20.98 20.20 15.87
CA ALA A 858 19.99 20.45 16.90
C ALA A 858 20.61 20.41 18.31
N ASN A 859 21.55 19.51 18.55
CA ASN A 859 22.29 19.39 19.81
C ASN A 859 23.24 20.57 20.01
N LEU A 860 23.96 21.01 18.98
CA LEU A 860 24.84 22.19 19.04
C LEU A 860 24.06 23.49 19.30
N LYS A 861 22.87 23.64 18.70
CA LYS A 861 22.00 24.79 18.96
C LYS A 861 21.49 24.79 20.41
N LYS A 862 21.23 23.60 21.00
CA LYS A 862 20.92 23.43 22.42
C LYS A 862 22.10 23.83 23.30
N ILE A 863 23.31 23.34 23.00
CA ILE A 863 24.54 23.63 23.75
C ILE A 863 24.86 25.12 23.72
N LYS A 864 24.86 25.78 22.55
CA LYS A 864 25.09 27.24 22.45
C LYS A 864 24.02 28.07 23.17
N ASN A 865 22.77 27.62 23.19
CA ASN A 865 21.72 28.29 23.96
C ASN A 865 21.89 28.08 25.48
N GLN A 866 22.44 26.94 25.90
CA GLN A 866 22.82 26.67 27.28
C GLN A 866 24.01 27.52 27.71
N GLU A 867 25.06 27.61 26.90
CA GLU A 867 26.22 28.48 27.16
C GLU A 867 25.83 29.94 27.20
N LYS A 868 25.00 30.42 26.26
CA LYS A 868 24.45 31.79 26.31
C LYS A 868 23.59 32.05 27.54
N ARG A 869 22.84 31.04 28.02
CA ARG A 869 22.09 31.14 29.27
C ARG A 869 23.02 31.19 30.48
N ASN A 870 24.06 30.36 30.52
CA ASN A 870 25.05 30.33 31.59
C ASN A 870 25.88 31.62 31.64
N LEU A 871 26.28 32.17 30.49
CA LEU A 871 26.94 33.47 30.38
C LEU A 871 26.04 34.65 30.78
N LYS A 872 24.73 34.56 30.53
CA LYS A 872 23.74 35.54 31.04
C LYS A 872 23.53 35.41 32.56
N TRP A 873 23.68 34.21 33.10
CA TRP A 873 23.57 33.94 34.54
C TRP A 873 24.84 34.37 35.30
N LEU A 874 26.02 34.29 34.68
CA LEU A 874 27.29 34.79 35.22
C LEU A 874 27.47 36.31 35.11
N LYS A 875 26.67 36.98 34.25
CA LYS A 875 26.63 38.45 34.10
C LYS A 875 25.53 39.12 34.93
N LYS A 876 24.63 38.32 35.52
CA LYS A 876 23.71 38.76 36.57
C LYS A 876 24.31 38.41 37.91
#